data_AF-A0A318YXK7-F1
#
_entry.id   AF-A0A318YXK7-F1
#
_cell.length_a   1.000
_cell.length_b   1.000
_cell.length_c   1.000
_cell.angle_alpha   90.00
_cell.angle_beta   90.00
_cell.angle_gamma   90.00
#
_symmetry.space_group_name_H-M   'P 1'
#
loop_
_entity.id
_entity.type
_entity.pdbx_description
1 polymer ?
#
loop_
_entity_poly.entity_id
_entity_poly.type
_entity_poly.pdbx_seq_one_letter_code
_entity_poly.pdbx_strand_id
1 'polypeptide(L)'
;MVGKVLTAPCRFPSLSPSPSPQKGRDDDAVHTINITQGDTSISQWGPDLGPRLRVIWTIILSVFVHDDSVVMGYEECANSRDSSYLLQHCSSVYATTIDREDDLTALVGSGHLLETDSHDPRIYNTGVLLLDGGNGRSDLAPKNGSSPTDSERCDIILGANRDPAGLRLFLRFRTAYISETMAGHIADAIQEILSSVRHDWQGKVKDLNLLSQASRDRILSWNTQSLEVSQQCLPDLIDNASSKYPDAIACCTINEQITYRELQQFSTALSAHLHSAGVRPHTYVGLILDKTIWSVVIMLAVLRTGAACMPLDSALPPAQASSMLLEANTSIVLTTTSSSKLEPHWVAMAPQMLEISGHLIQQLPKKPLPASSGHISPAQPAFLMYTSGSTGAPKGVVQPHQDIVTCVQQMAQALQLHSGTRFLQFAAFSFDLSCVETLCTLSCGGCVCIPGNDDRLHRLAETGTALRINTAFLTAAVLAQVHPDEMPTLKTLTVGGDVLTAEQAALWAPRVDHLNVSYGTTEGIMFDTLHADLTSLSDPRNIGHSLGPRTWIVDPADHNKLLPIGAVGELVVQGGRLSRGYLERPEKTAAVFIDAPAWAPAPATTASRCYKTGDLARYLLDGSIYLLGRKDRQVKLRGQRVELDDLEARLKHAVDLPRGMVVADVIILPDQTKQLVGFVYDDRLTKHSAADAAAGALFGHPTAEFQAIMRTMVQKLKQSLSWLFMPTFMFPLLYVPKTRTGKIDRTRLRQAAAGLAQQDRLVYAVPLDEGGVGEDDVVVKGEYSEKVDLVCKWYAESLDVALGLVLPKSNFFHLGGDSIKAMRITRLAKDDGFDVTFRDIFNHPQPVRLVANVLVAGSGAGGEMMTTTEGTTVP
;
A
#
# COMPACT_ATOMS: atom_id res chain seq x y z
N MET A 1 36.75 -18.44 21.84
CA MET A 1 35.44 -18.72 21.22
C MET A 1 34.85 -17.39 20.78
N VAL A 2 35.18 -16.97 19.57
CA VAL A 2 34.56 -15.78 18.95
C VAL A 2 33.21 -16.25 18.41
N GLY A 3 32.11 -15.73 18.96
CA GLY A 3 30.76 -16.14 18.58
C GLY A 3 30.49 -15.88 17.10
N LYS A 4 29.81 -16.81 16.43
CA LYS A 4 29.31 -16.66 15.06
C LYS A 4 28.52 -15.35 14.95
N VAL A 5 29.05 -14.41 14.19
CA VAL A 5 28.39 -13.14 13.88
C VAL A 5 27.39 -13.42 12.76
N LEU A 6 26.10 -13.49 13.09
CA LEU A 6 25.03 -13.54 12.09
C LEU A 6 24.94 -12.18 11.39
N THR A 7 25.47 -12.10 10.17
CA THR A 7 25.25 -10.96 9.26
C THR A 7 23.96 -11.16 8.47
N ALA A 8 23.14 -10.12 8.33
CA ALA A 8 21.96 -10.17 7.49
C ALA A 8 22.35 -10.49 6.02
N PRO A 9 21.56 -11.31 5.30
CA PRO A 9 21.88 -11.65 3.93
C PRO A 9 21.72 -10.44 2.99
N CYS A 10 22.74 -10.16 2.19
CA CYS A 10 22.74 -9.12 1.15
C CYS A 10 22.66 -9.81 -0.22
N ARG A 11 21.47 -9.82 -0.82
CA ARG A 11 21.24 -10.44 -2.14
C ARG A 11 20.89 -9.38 -3.17
N PHE A 12 21.72 -9.29 -4.21
CA PHE A 12 21.37 -8.53 -5.41
C PHE A 12 20.10 -9.14 -6.01
N PRO A 13 19.09 -8.35 -6.41
CA PRO A 13 17.84 -8.88 -6.95
C PRO A 13 18.01 -9.42 -8.38
N SER A 14 17.17 -10.39 -8.77
CA SER A 14 17.02 -10.74 -10.19
C SER A 14 16.36 -9.56 -10.91
N LEU A 15 16.96 -9.14 -12.03
CA LEU A 15 16.47 -8.03 -12.86
C LEU A 15 16.15 -8.50 -14.28
N SER A 16 15.96 -9.81 -14.47
CA SER A 16 15.50 -10.38 -15.73
C SER A 16 13.97 -10.28 -15.86
N PRO A 17 13.43 -9.90 -17.03
CA PRO A 17 11.99 -9.71 -17.27
C PRO A 17 11.16 -11.00 -17.28
N SER A 18 11.74 -12.19 -17.07
CA SER A 18 10.99 -13.44 -16.95
C SER A 18 11.76 -14.50 -16.14
N PRO A 19 11.17 -15.13 -15.12
CA PRO A 19 11.51 -16.51 -14.80
C PRO A 19 10.84 -17.38 -15.87
N SER A 20 11.57 -17.76 -16.92
CA SER A 20 11.02 -18.69 -17.90
C SER A 20 10.61 -19.99 -17.18
N PRO A 21 9.38 -20.49 -17.35
CA PRO A 21 8.98 -21.79 -16.79
C PRO A 21 9.61 -22.98 -17.51
N GLN A 22 10.38 -22.72 -18.58
CA GLN A 22 11.22 -23.72 -19.23
C GLN A 22 12.55 -23.83 -18.49
N LYS A 23 12.60 -24.73 -17.50
CA LYS A 23 13.83 -25.41 -17.07
C LYS A 23 14.36 -26.30 -18.21
N GLY A 24 14.70 -25.70 -19.34
CA GLY A 24 15.56 -26.29 -20.37
C GLY A 24 16.99 -25.87 -20.06
N ARG A 25 17.92 -26.83 -19.99
CA ARG A 25 19.33 -26.66 -19.60
C ARG A 25 20.16 -25.70 -20.49
N ASP A 26 19.56 -25.02 -21.47
CA ASP A 26 20.27 -24.26 -22.51
C ASP A 26 20.39 -22.73 -22.26
N ASP A 27 19.68 -22.13 -21.29
CA ASP A 27 19.62 -20.66 -21.12
C ASP A 27 20.49 -20.06 -19.99
N ASP A 28 21.11 -20.88 -19.14
CA ASP A 28 22.04 -20.39 -18.12
C ASP A 28 23.40 -20.09 -18.78
N ALA A 29 23.54 -18.97 -19.48
CA ALA A 29 24.83 -18.53 -20.02
C ALA A 29 25.48 -17.49 -19.08
N VAL A 30 26.79 -17.62 -18.86
CA VAL A 30 27.58 -16.60 -18.14
C VAL A 30 28.15 -15.64 -19.16
N HIS A 31 27.74 -14.38 -19.10
CA HIS A 31 28.18 -13.32 -20.00
C HIS A 31 29.13 -12.34 -19.29
N THR A 32 30.00 -11.70 -20.06
CA THR A 32 30.97 -10.72 -19.55
C THR A 32 30.92 -9.43 -20.36
N ILE A 33 30.65 -8.31 -19.71
CA ILE A 33 30.70 -6.98 -20.30
C ILE A 33 31.98 -6.26 -19.83
N ASN A 34 32.67 -5.61 -20.77
CA ASN A 34 33.85 -4.82 -20.45
C ASN A 34 33.45 -3.43 -19.95
N ILE A 35 33.96 -3.06 -18.79
CA ILE A 35 33.70 -1.76 -18.17
C ILE A 35 34.78 -0.76 -18.61
N THR A 36 36.05 -1.15 -18.55
CA THR A 36 37.18 -0.33 -19.01
C THR A 36 38.24 -1.19 -19.69
N GLN A 37 38.78 -0.71 -20.81
CA GLN A 37 39.92 -1.33 -21.50
C GLN A 37 41.04 -0.30 -21.68
N GLY A 38 42.28 -0.67 -21.32
CA GLY A 38 43.46 0.16 -21.59
C GLY A 38 43.55 1.44 -20.76
N ASP A 39 42.80 1.55 -19.68
CA ASP A 39 42.79 2.75 -18.83
C ASP A 39 43.92 2.71 -17.79
N THR A 40 44.99 3.44 -18.06
CA THR A 40 46.16 3.49 -17.18
C THR A 40 45.93 4.33 -15.93
N SER A 41 44.89 5.17 -15.86
CA SER A 41 44.65 6.03 -14.69
C SER A 41 44.35 5.21 -13.43
N ILE A 42 43.61 4.10 -13.57
CA ILE A 42 43.22 3.21 -12.46
C ILE A 42 44.40 2.30 -12.05
N SER A 43 45.33 2.00 -12.96
CA SER A 43 46.53 1.21 -12.63
C SER A 43 47.41 1.89 -11.57
N GLN A 44 47.30 3.21 -11.40
CA GLN A 44 48.02 3.96 -10.36
C GLN A 44 47.56 3.63 -8.93
N TRP A 45 46.41 2.97 -8.76
CA TRP A 45 45.92 2.57 -7.44
C TRP A 45 46.77 1.48 -6.77
N GLY A 46 47.62 0.76 -7.54
CA GLY A 46 48.57 -0.20 -6.98
C GLY A 46 47.93 -1.19 -5.99
N PRO A 47 48.40 -1.30 -4.73
CA PRO A 47 47.83 -2.21 -3.74
C PRO A 47 46.39 -1.88 -3.31
N ASP A 48 45.93 -0.64 -3.51
CA ASP A 48 44.58 -0.20 -3.12
C ASP A 48 43.48 -0.59 -4.12
N LEU A 49 43.82 -1.23 -5.25
CA LEU A 49 42.84 -1.60 -6.27
C LEU A 49 41.74 -2.51 -5.71
N GLY A 50 42.11 -3.59 -5.02
CA GLY A 50 41.15 -4.52 -4.41
C GLY A 50 40.21 -3.79 -3.43
N PRO A 51 40.74 -3.06 -2.43
CA PRO A 51 39.94 -2.23 -1.53
C PRO A 51 39.00 -1.25 -2.24
N ARG A 52 39.49 -0.50 -3.24
CA ARG A 52 38.68 0.49 -3.97
C ARG A 52 37.58 -0.16 -4.80
N LEU A 53 37.84 -1.31 -5.44
CA LEU A 53 36.81 -2.06 -6.17
C LEU A 53 35.72 -2.59 -5.23
N ARG A 54 36.08 -3.03 -4.02
CA ARG A 54 35.09 -3.40 -3.00
C ARG A 54 34.20 -2.22 -2.63
N VAL A 55 34.77 -1.03 -2.43
CA VAL A 55 34.00 0.18 -2.13
C VAL A 55 33.08 0.58 -3.28
N ILE A 56 33.57 0.55 -4.53
CA ILE A 56 32.75 0.84 -5.71
C ILE A 56 31.57 -0.14 -5.80
N TRP A 57 31.84 -1.43 -5.63
CA TRP A 57 30.77 -2.44 -5.66
C TRP A 57 29.81 -2.28 -4.50
N THR A 58 30.30 -1.97 -3.29
CA THR A 58 29.49 -1.63 -2.12
C THR A 58 28.51 -0.50 -2.42
N ILE A 59 28.95 0.58 -3.08
CA ILE A 59 28.09 1.70 -3.46
C ILE A 59 27.01 1.24 -4.45
N ILE A 60 27.37 0.47 -5.48
CA ILE A 60 26.40 -0.10 -6.42
C ILE A 60 25.37 -0.98 -5.69
N LEU A 61 25.81 -1.87 -4.82
CA LEU A 61 24.90 -2.73 -4.05
C LEU A 61 23.95 -1.90 -3.21
N SER A 62 24.42 -0.86 -2.51
CA SER A 62 23.56 -0.05 -1.65
C SER A 62 22.41 0.61 -2.40
N VAL A 63 22.63 1.00 -3.66
CA VAL A 63 21.64 1.68 -4.49
C VAL A 63 20.68 0.69 -5.17
N PHE A 64 21.17 -0.47 -5.62
CA PHE A 64 20.34 -1.46 -6.33
C PHE A 64 19.61 -2.44 -5.40
N VAL A 65 20.12 -2.62 -4.18
CA VAL A 65 19.50 -3.42 -3.10
C VAL A 65 18.68 -2.55 -2.15
N HIS A 66 19.04 -1.26 -2.00
CA HIS A 66 18.48 -0.35 -0.99
C HIS A 66 18.81 -0.78 0.44
N ASP A 67 20.08 -1.09 0.71
CA ASP A 67 20.59 -1.40 2.03
C ASP A 67 22.00 -0.81 2.20
N ASP A 68 22.22 -0.02 3.24
CA ASP A 68 23.54 0.53 3.54
C ASP A 68 24.47 -0.55 4.13
N SER A 69 23.93 -1.66 4.64
CA SER A 69 24.71 -2.81 5.12
C SER A 69 24.85 -3.83 4.00
N VAL A 70 26.07 -4.00 3.50
CA VAL A 70 26.34 -4.87 2.35
C VAL A 70 27.29 -6.00 2.73
N VAL A 71 27.02 -7.17 2.14
CA VAL A 71 27.83 -8.37 2.28
C VAL A 71 28.06 -8.97 0.89
N MET A 72 29.30 -9.28 0.57
CA MET A 72 29.68 -9.81 -0.75
C MET A 72 30.83 -10.82 -0.62
N GLY A 73 30.97 -11.70 -1.60
CA GLY A 73 32.18 -12.50 -1.77
C GLY A 73 33.36 -11.63 -2.20
N TYR A 74 34.56 -11.93 -1.72
CA TYR A 74 35.80 -11.31 -2.20
C TYR A 74 36.86 -12.37 -2.41
N GLU A 75 37.58 -12.28 -3.53
CA GLU A 75 38.69 -13.19 -3.81
C GLU A 75 39.76 -12.48 -4.65
N GLU A 76 41.03 -12.71 -4.31
CA GLU A 76 42.18 -12.14 -5.00
C GLU A 76 43.18 -13.25 -5.36
N CYS A 77 43.44 -13.41 -6.66
CA CYS A 77 44.14 -14.56 -7.18
C CYS A 77 45.47 -14.16 -7.81
N ALA A 78 46.55 -14.41 -7.08
CA ALA A 78 47.90 -14.05 -7.51
C ALA A 78 48.57 -15.06 -8.47
N ASN A 79 48.03 -16.30 -8.63
CA ASN A 79 48.72 -17.39 -9.34
C ASN A 79 47.81 -18.43 -10.05
N SER A 80 46.54 -18.15 -10.32
CA SER A 80 45.60 -19.18 -10.81
C SER A 80 45.68 -19.42 -12.33
N ARG A 81 45.74 -20.70 -12.72
CA ARG A 81 45.57 -21.17 -14.12
C ARG A 81 44.11 -21.43 -14.51
N ASP A 82 43.15 -21.23 -13.61
CA ASP A 82 41.75 -21.56 -13.86
C ASP A 82 40.78 -20.66 -13.06
N SER A 83 39.98 -19.87 -13.76
CA SER A 83 38.95 -18.98 -13.19
C SER A 83 37.70 -19.72 -12.69
N SER A 84 37.57 -21.02 -12.98
CA SER A 84 36.37 -21.82 -12.67
C SER A 84 36.35 -22.39 -11.24
N TYR A 85 37.51 -22.59 -10.60
CA TYR A 85 37.59 -23.14 -9.24
C TYR A 85 37.08 -22.18 -8.13
N LEU A 86 37.29 -20.87 -8.32
CA LEU A 86 37.06 -19.83 -7.28
C LEU A 86 35.63 -19.31 -7.25
N LEU A 87 34.89 -19.50 -8.34
CA LEU A 87 33.45 -19.28 -8.41
C LEU A 87 32.64 -20.22 -7.52
N GLN A 88 33.22 -21.38 -7.22
CA GLN A 88 32.61 -22.46 -6.46
C GLN A 88 33.01 -22.42 -4.98
N HIS A 89 34.17 -21.83 -4.66
CA HIS A 89 34.78 -21.76 -3.34
C HIS A 89 35.26 -20.32 -3.05
N CYS A 90 34.41 -19.49 -2.47
CA CYS A 90 34.81 -18.16 -2.01
C CYS A 90 35.29 -18.29 -0.57
N SER A 91 36.57 -17.98 -0.32
CA SER A 91 37.22 -18.17 0.99
C SER A 91 36.97 -17.01 1.96
N SER A 92 36.70 -15.83 1.40
CA SER A 92 36.57 -14.57 2.14
C SER A 92 35.25 -13.86 1.83
N VAL A 93 34.62 -13.35 2.89
CA VAL A 93 33.42 -12.51 2.81
C VAL A 93 33.77 -11.11 3.24
N TYR A 94 33.44 -10.14 2.40
CA TYR A 94 33.55 -8.74 2.74
C TYR A 94 32.22 -8.23 3.27
N ALA A 95 32.25 -7.61 4.45
CA ALA A 95 31.09 -6.97 5.06
C ALA A 95 31.44 -5.52 5.42
N THR A 96 30.57 -4.59 5.08
CA THR A 96 30.72 -3.18 5.44
C THR A 96 29.35 -2.50 5.58
N THR A 97 29.34 -1.32 6.19
CA THR A 97 28.20 -0.42 6.23
C THR A 97 28.60 0.91 5.60
N ILE A 98 27.76 1.42 4.71
CA ILE A 98 27.95 2.73 4.10
C ILE A 98 27.41 3.80 5.03
N ASP A 99 28.27 4.73 5.41
CA ASP A 99 27.81 6.07 5.78
C ASP A 99 27.98 6.97 4.54
N ARG A 100 26.89 7.63 4.13
CA ARG A 100 26.90 8.47 2.94
C ARG A 100 27.68 9.77 3.15
N GLU A 101 27.96 10.13 4.40
CA GLU A 101 28.79 11.28 4.76
C GLU A 101 30.29 10.96 4.75
N ASP A 102 30.68 9.68 4.65
CA ASP A 102 32.07 9.26 4.56
C ASP A 102 32.68 9.59 3.19
N ASP A 103 34.00 9.76 3.17
CA ASP A 103 34.79 9.69 1.95
C ASP A 103 35.13 8.23 1.58
N LEU A 104 35.71 8.03 0.40
CA LEU A 104 36.04 6.68 -0.07
C LEU A 104 37.16 6.01 0.75
N THR A 105 38.05 6.79 1.36
CA THR A 105 39.15 6.28 2.18
C THR A 105 38.62 5.74 3.51
N ALA A 106 37.68 6.46 4.12
CA ALA A 106 36.96 6.02 5.32
C ALA A 106 36.20 4.71 5.05
N LEU A 107 35.52 4.59 3.91
CA LEU A 107 34.85 3.34 3.51
C LEU A 107 35.81 2.17 3.28
N VAL A 108 36.99 2.42 2.73
CA VAL A 108 38.04 1.38 2.60
C VAL A 108 38.44 0.87 3.99
N GLY A 109 38.56 1.76 4.98
CA GLY A 109 38.95 1.42 6.35
C GLY A 109 37.84 0.78 7.19
N SER A 110 36.56 1.02 6.87
CA SER A 110 35.41 0.52 7.64
C SER A 110 35.02 -0.92 7.33
N GLY A 111 35.46 -1.45 6.18
CA GLY A 111 35.15 -2.80 5.75
C GLY A 111 35.96 -3.89 6.45
N HIS A 112 35.35 -5.06 6.61
CA HIS A 112 35.99 -6.22 7.24
C HIS A 112 35.94 -7.44 6.32
N LEU A 113 37.06 -8.16 6.23
CA LEU A 113 37.13 -9.48 5.63
C LEU A 113 36.93 -10.54 6.71
N LEU A 114 36.01 -11.46 6.47
CA LEU A 114 35.64 -12.58 7.33
C LEU A 114 35.97 -13.88 6.62
N GLU A 115 36.62 -14.82 7.31
CA GLU A 115 36.83 -16.18 6.79
C GLU A 115 35.52 -16.98 6.89
N THR A 116 35.18 -17.72 5.83
CA THR A 116 33.93 -18.51 5.80
C THR A 116 34.11 -19.95 6.27
N ASP A 117 33.26 -20.40 7.19
CA ASP A 117 32.99 -21.84 7.38
C ASP A 117 32.10 -22.36 6.24
N SER A 118 32.43 -23.53 5.70
CA SER A 118 31.81 -24.15 4.52
C SER A 118 30.30 -24.48 4.65
N HIS A 119 29.67 -24.22 5.81
CA HIS A 119 28.33 -24.67 6.18
C HIS A 119 27.27 -23.56 6.38
N ASP A 120 27.58 -22.28 6.15
CA ASP A 120 26.60 -21.19 6.35
C ASP A 120 25.66 -21.01 5.12
N PRO A 121 24.36 -20.74 5.29
CA PRO A 121 23.43 -20.48 4.19
C PRO A 121 23.95 -19.33 3.31
N ARG A 122 23.68 -19.36 1.99
CA ARG A 122 24.12 -18.34 1.02
C ARG A 122 23.61 -16.93 1.43
N ILE A 123 24.39 -16.21 2.23
CA ILE A 123 24.10 -14.85 2.71
C ILE A 123 24.39 -13.78 1.66
N TYR A 124 25.03 -14.13 0.54
CA TYR A 124 25.23 -13.26 -0.62
C TYR A 124 25.09 -14.06 -1.92
N ASN A 125 24.91 -13.34 -3.03
CA ASN A 125 24.91 -13.88 -4.39
C ASN A 125 25.76 -13.02 -5.35
N THR A 126 26.68 -12.22 -4.82
CA THR A 126 27.53 -11.33 -5.60
C THR A 126 28.91 -11.20 -4.97
N GLY A 127 29.90 -10.79 -5.75
CA GLY A 127 31.25 -10.59 -5.24
C GLY A 127 32.16 -9.75 -6.14
N VAL A 128 33.35 -9.50 -5.61
CA VAL A 128 34.46 -8.85 -6.32
C VAL A 128 35.59 -9.86 -6.53
N LEU A 129 36.13 -9.92 -7.74
CA LEU A 129 37.21 -10.82 -8.14
C LEU A 129 38.39 -10.03 -8.71
N LEU A 130 39.57 -10.21 -8.14
CA LEU A 130 40.81 -9.65 -8.68
C LEU A 130 41.73 -10.77 -9.21
N LEU A 131 42.15 -10.64 -10.46
CA LEU A 131 43.03 -11.57 -11.16
C LEU A 131 44.35 -10.86 -11.49
N ASP A 132 45.48 -11.40 -11.02
CA ASP A 132 46.81 -10.85 -11.30
C ASP A 132 47.63 -11.82 -12.18
N GLY A 133 47.83 -11.45 -13.44
CA GLY A 133 48.42 -12.28 -14.50
C GLY A 133 49.92 -12.06 -14.67
N GLY A 134 50.73 -12.27 -13.62
CA GLY A 134 52.18 -12.04 -13.67
C GLY A 134 52.98 -12.92 -14.65
N ASN A 135 52.41 -14.01 -15.18
CA ASN A 135 53.15 -15.04 -15.96
C ASN A 135 52.63 -15.28 -17.40
N GLY A 136 52.17 -14.24 -18.10
CA GLY A 136 52.22 -14.23 -19.57
C GLY A 136 51.28 -15.16 -20.34
N ARG A 137 50.08 -15.45 -19.82
CA ARG A 137 48.92 -15.92 -20.61
C ARG A 137 47.64 -15.35 -20.02
N SER A 138 47.10 -14.29 -20.61
CA SER A 138 45.83 -13.66 -20.22
C SER A 138 44.66 -14.11 -21.10
N ASP A 139 44.61 -15.39 -21.49
CA ASP A 139 43.38 -15.99 -22.03
C ASP A 139 42.41 -16.31 -20.86
N LEU A 140 42.14 -15.28 -20.04
CA LEU A 140 41.14 -15.26 -18.97
C LEU A 140 39.83 -14.62 -19.44
N ALA A 141 39.69 -14.34 -20.74
CA ALA A 141 38.35 -14.30 -21.32
C ALA A 141 37.76 -15.70 -21.09
N PRO A 142 36.68 -15.85 -20.29
CA PRO A 142 35.99 -17.13 -20.27
C PRO A 142 35.63 -17.43 -21.71
N LYS A 143 35.96 -18.64 -22.20
CA LYS A 143 35.48 -19.08 -23.51
C LYS A 143 33.99 -18.78 -23.55
N ASN A 144 33.54 -17.97 -24.52
CA ASN A 144 32.12 -17.81 -24.82
C ASN A 144 31.53 -19.23 -24.89
N GLY A 145 30.75 -19.65 -23.87
CA GLY A 145 30.15 -20.99 -23.81
C GLY A 145 30.70 -21.99 -22.78
N SER A 146 31.31 -21.60 -21.65
CA SER A 146 31.41 -22.55 -20.52
C SER A 146 30.04 -22.71 -19.86
N SER A 147 29.44 -23.89 -19.97
CA SER A 147 28.20 -24.26 -19.29
C SER A 147 28.36 -24.03 -17.78
N PRO A 148 27.47 -23.28 -17.10
CA PRO A 148 27.56 -23.09 -15.67
C PRO A 148 27.32 -24.41 -14.96
N THR A 149 28.09 -24.61 -13.91
CA THR A 149 27.91 -25.70 -12.96
C THR A 149 27.06 -25.21 -11.79
N ASP A 150 26.16 -26.03 -11.26
CA ASP A 150 25.33 -25.76 -10.05
C ASP A 150 26.13 -25.31 -8.80
N SER A 151 27.46 -25.41 -8.86
CA SER A 151 28.42 -25.01 -7.84
C SER A 151 28.77 -23.51 -7.83
N GLU A 152 28.41 -22.69 -8.82
CA GLU A 152 28.67 -21.24 -8.75
C GLU A 152 27.84 -20.57 -7.64
N ARG A 153 28.52 -19.83 -6.74
CA ARG A 153 27.87 -19.18 -5.59
C ARG A 153 27.31 -17.79 -5.89
N CYS A 154 27.79 -17.11 -6.93
CA CYS A 154 27.45 -15.72 -7.24
C CYS A 154 26.79 -15.58 -8.63
N ASP A 155 25.77 -14.75 -8.70
CA ASP A 155 24.98 -14.47 -9.90
C ASP A 155 25.57 -13.30 -10.71
N ILE A 156 26.29 -12.41 -10.04
CA ILE A 156 26.93 -11.20 -10.59
C ILE A 156 28.26 -10.91 -9.88
N ILE A 157 29.30 -10.63 -10.65
CA ILE A 157 30.67 -10.42 -10.17
C ILE A 157 31.30 -9.21 -10.87
N LEU A 158 31.79 -8.26 -10.08
CA LEU A 158 32.70 -7.23 -10.57
C LEU A 158 34.13 -7.80 -10.58
N GLY A 159 34.71 -7.89 -11.76
CA GLY A 159 36.03 -8.46 -11.98
C GLY A 159 37.06 -7.42 -12.41
N ALA A 160 38.31 -7.64 -12.03
CA ALA A 160 39.47 -6.90 -12.50
C ALA A 160 40.56 -7.88 -12.93
N ASN A 161 41.11 -7.69 -14.13
CA ASN A 161 42.23 -8.46 -14.64
C ASN A 161 43.42 -7.54 -14.90
N ARG A 162 44.55 -7.83 -14.27
CA ARG A 162 45.85 -7.20 -14.54
C ARG A 162 46.66 -8.10 -15.44
N ASP A 163 47.02 -7.59 -16.62
CA ASP A 163 47.94 -8.25 -17.52
C ASP A 163 48.99 -7.26 -18.06
N PRO A 164 50.00 -7.72 -18.82
CA PRO A 164 51.02 -6.84 -19.38
C PRO A 164 50.48 -5.75 -20.33
N ALA A 165 49.27 -5.90 -20.87
CA ALA A 165 48.61 -4.92 -21.73
C ALA A 165 47.83 -3.85 -20.94
N GLY A 166 47.60 -4.08 -19.63
CA GLY A 166 47.03 -3.09 -18.71
C GLY A 166 46.02 -3.69 -17.74
N LEU A 167 45.26 -2.80 -17.09
CA LEU A 167 44.14 -3.18 -16.22
C LEU A 167 42.84 -3.18 -17.03
N ARG A 168 42.07 -4.27 -16.94
CA ARG A 168 40.72 -4.40 -17.50
C ARG A 168 39.71 -4.68 -16.40
N LEU A 169 38.68 -3.85 -16.31
CA LEU A 169 37.51 -4.10 -15.46
C LEU A 169 36.40 -4.73 -16.29
N PHE A 170 35.69 -5.70 -15.70
CA PHE A 170 34.59 -6.40 -16.35
C PHE A 170 33.48 -6.73 -15.36
N LEU A 171 32.26 -6.84 -15.87
CA LEU A 171 31.11 -7.35 -15.13
C LEU A 171 30.73 -8.71 -15.69
N ARG A 172 30.74 -9.74 -14.84
CA ARG A 172 30.31 -11.09 -15.20
C ARG A 172 28.98 -11.41 -14.54
N PHE A 173 28.03 -11.95 -15.29
CA PHE A 173 26.69 -12.23 -14.77
C PHE A 173 26.03 -13.39 -15.51
N ARG A 174 25.03 -14.02 -14.87
CA ARG A 174 24.17 -15.02 -15.52
C ARG A 174 23.03 -14.32 -16.27
N THR A 175 22.86 -14.64 -17.55
CA THR A 175 21.81 -14.04 -18.41
C THR A 175 20.40 -14.35 -17.92
N ALA A 176 20.20 -15.52 -17.33
CA ALA A 176 18.95 -15.88 -16.66
C ALA A 176 18.63 -14.98 -15.45
N TYR A 177 19.64 -14.32 -14.86
CA TYR A 177 19.50 -13.47 -13.69
C TYR A 177 19.38 -11.98 -14.02
N ILE A 178 20.22 -11.51 -14.95
CA ILE A 178 20.29 -10.11 -15.41
C ILE A 178 20.47 -10.14 -16.92
N SER A 179 19.65 -9.38 -17.65
CA SER A 179 19.80 -9.22 -19.10
C SER A 179 21.02 -8.36 -19.43
N GLU A 180 21.59 -8.56 -20.63
CA GLU A 180 22.78 -7.78 -21.06
C GLU A 180 22.54 -6.26 -21.01
N THR A 181 21.35 -5.81 -21.40
CA THR A 181 20.97 -4.39 -21.34
C THR A 181 20.99 -3.86 -19.91
N MET A 182 20.43 -4.61 -18.95
CA MET A 182 20.44 -4.21 -17.53
C MET A 182 21.86 -4.22 -16.96
N ALA A 183 22.66 -5.24 -17.30
CA ALA A 183 24.07 -5.29 -16.93
C ALA A 183 24.87 -4.11 -17.51
N GLY A 184 24.51 -3.65 -18.72
CA GLY A 184 25.02 -2.42 -19.33
C GLY A 184 24.74 -1.18 -18.48
N HIS A 185 23.51 -1.00 -17.98
CA HIS A 185 23.18 0.11 -17.07
C HIS A 185 23.95 0.06 -15.74
N ILE A 186 24.21 -1.13 -15.20
CA ILE A 186 25.05 -1.30 -14.00
C ILE A 186 26.51 -0.94 -14.33
N ALA A 187 27.02 -1.38 -15.48
CA ALA A 187 28.36 -1.06 -15.95
C ALA A 187 28.55 0.46 -16.18
N ASP A 188 27.56 1.13 -16.76
CA ASP A 188 27.50 2.59 -16.89
C ASP A 188 27.60 3.29 -15.53
N ALA A 189 26.83 2.85 -14.53
CA ALA A 189 26.88 3.42 -13.19
C ALA A 189 28.26 3.23 -12.54
N ILE A 190 28.91 2.08 -12.75
CA ILE A 190 30.30 1.85 -12.32
C ILE A 190 31.24 2.83 -13.03
N GLN A 191 31.07 3.04 -14.34
CA GLN A 191 31.89 3.99 -15.10
C GLN A 191 31.73 5.43 -14.59
N GLU A 192 30.52 5.85 -14.20
CA GLU A 192 30.26 7.18 -13.61
C GLU A 192 30.90 7.34 -12.22
N ILE A 193 30.90 6.29 -11.39
CA ILE A 193 31.66 6.29 -10.13
C ILE A 193 33.16 6.39 -10.45
N LEU A 194 33.67 5.57 -11.37
CA LEU A 194 35.07 5.61 -11.77
C LEU A 194 35.46 6.97 -12.34
N SER A 195 34.61 7.63 -13.13
CA SER A 195 34.87 8.96 -13.68
C SER A 195 34.95 10.01 -12.58
N SER A 196 34.06 9.93 -11.58
CA SER A 196 34.04 10.81 -10.40
C SER A 196 35.30 10.65 -9.54
N VAL A 197 35.84 9.44 -9.43
CA VAL A 197 36.96 9.12 -8.53
C VAL A 197 38.34 9.25 -9.21
N ARG A 198 38.38 9.52 -10.53
CA ARG A 198 39.63 9.82 -11.24
C ARG A 198 40.20 11.15 -10.76
N HIS A 199 41.47 11.16 -10.35
CA HIS A 199 42.22 12.32 -9.84
C HIS A 199 41.76 12.81 -8.46
N ASP A 200 42.17 12.07 -7.42
CA ASP A 200 42.18 12.55 -6.01
C ASP A 200 40.83 13.09 -5.52
N TRP A 201 39.77 12.27 -5.63
CA TRP A 201 38.44 12.60 -5.10
C TRP A 201 38.47 12.83 -3.58
N GLN A 202 38.08 14.04 -3.15
CA GLN A 202 38.00 14.47 -1.75
C GLN A 202 36.54 14.66 -1.28
N GLY A 203 35.56 14.26 -2.08
CA GLY A 203 34.13 14.40 -1.79
C GLY A 203 33.56 13.25 -0.97
N LYS A 204 32.29 13.36 -0.60
CA LYS A 204 31.58 12.32 0.16
C LYS A 204 30.90 11.32 -0.77
N VAL A 205 30.57 10.14 -0.26
CA VAL A 205 29.86 9.10 -1.02
C VAL A 205 28.54 9.63 -1.58
N LYS A 206 27.80 10.42 -0.79
CA LYS A 206 26.56 11.04 -1.24
C LYS A 206 26.73 11.92 -2.46
N ASP A 207 27.93 12.45 -2.74
CA ASP A 207 28.19 13.42 -3.81
C ASP A 207 28.48 12.75 -5.16
N LEU A 208 28.67 11.42 -5.19
CA LEU A 208 28.96 10.67 -6.41
C LEU A 208 27.80 10.72 -7.41
N ASN A 209 28.14 10.80 -8.70
CA ASN A 209 27.18 10.61 -9.79
C ASN A 209 27.16 9.14 -10.21
N LEU A 210 25.97 8.56 -10.31
CA LEU A 210 25.77 7.19 -10.81
C LEU A 210 24.99 7.17 -12.14
N LEU A 211 24.37 8.28 -12.52
CA LEU A 211 23.49 8.33 -13.68
C LEU A 211 24.28 8.72 -14.93
N SER A 212 24.42 7.77 -15.86
CA SER A 212 25.00 8.04 -17.18
C SER A 212 24.08 8.91 -18.03
N GLN A 213 24.65 9.68 -18.96
CA GLN A 213 23.88 10.51 -19.88
C GLN A 213 22.91 9.66 -20.73
N ALA A 214 23.34 8.48 -21.19
CA ALA A 214 22.48 7.57 -21.95
C ALA A 214 21.27 7.08 -21.13
N SER A 215 21.50 6.70 -19.86
CA SER A 215 20.41 6.32 -18.96
C SER A 215 19.47 7.48 -18.67
N ARG A 216 20.01 8.69 -18.49
CA ARG A 216 19.22 9.92 -18.33
C ARG A 216 18.32 10.17 -19.54
N ASP A 217 18.88 10.18 -20.74
CA ASP A 217 18.12 10.44 -21.98
C ASP A 217 17.01 9.40 -22.18
N ARG A 218 17.29 8.13 -21.82
CA ARG A 218 16.30 7.07 -21.83
C ARG A 218 15.15 7.33 -20.83
N ILE A 219 15.46 7.65 -19.58
CA ILE A 219 14.44 7.97 -18.56
C ILE A 219 13.59 9.18 -18.98
N LEU A 220 14.23 10.22 -19.53
CA LEU A 220 13.53 11.41 -20.03
C LEU A 220 12.60 11.06 -21.21
N SER A 221 13.01 10.14 -22.08
CA SER A 221 12.18 9.71 -23.22
C SER A 221 10.88 9.02 -22.83
N TRP A 222 10.84 8.36 -21.66
CA TRP A 222 9.64 7.73 -21.12
C TRP A 222 8.67 8.73 -20.46
N ASN A 223 9.15 9.92 -20.12
CA ASN A 223 8.44 10.91 -19.32
C ASN A 223 8.18 12.20 -20.11
N THR A 224 7.52 12.04 -21.26
CA THR A 224 7.26 13.12 -22.23
C THR A 224 5.80 13.58 -22.24
N GLN A 225 4.94 13.01 -21.39
CA GLN A 225 3.51 13.31 -21.31
C GLN A 225 3.27 14.82 -21.11
N SER A 226 2.17 15.32 -21.68
CA SER A 226 1.73 16.70 -21.46
C SER A 226 1.31 16.89 -20.01
N LEU A 227 1.78 17.98 -19.41
CA LEU A 227 1.45 18.37 -18.04
C LEU A 227 0.36 19.46 -18.00
N GLU A 228 -0.30 19.72 -19.13
CA GLU A 228 -1.40 20.67 -19.21
C GLU A 228 -2.61 20.21 -18.37
N VAL A 229 -3.26 21.19 -17.75
CA VAL A 229 -4.45 20.97 -16.91
C VAL A 229 -5.68 21.54 -17.58
N SER A 230 -6.79 20.81 -17.46
CA SER A 230 -8.09 21.24 -17.96
C SER A 230 -8.50 22.59 -17.36
N GLN A 231 -9.20 23.41 -18.14
CA GLN A 231 -9.80 24.66 -17.68
C GLN A 231 -11.31 24.51 -17.42
N GLN A 232 -11.79 23.27 -17.27
CA GLN A 232 -13.19 22.96 -17.02
C GLN A 232 -13.43 22.62 -15.55
N CYS A 233 -14.68 22.77 -15.12
CA CYS A 233 -15.13 22.27 -13.84
C CYS A 233 -15.90 20.96 -14.01
N LEU A 234 -16.02 20.20 -12.91
CA LEU A 234 -16.72 18.90 -12.91
C LEU A 234 -18.18 19.00 -13.35
N PRO A 235 -18.99 19.97 -12.86
CA PRO A 235 -20.35 20.13 -13.35
C PRO A 235 -20.43 20.32 -14.86
N ASP A 236 -19.52 21.11 -15.45
CA ASP A 236 -19.49 21.37 -16.89
C ASP A 236 -19.13 20.10 -17.69
N LEU A 237 -18.16 19.32 -17.20
CA LEU A 237 -17.78 18.05 -17.81
C LEU A 237 -18.99 17.10 -17.87
N ILE A 238 -19.73 16.98 -16.77
CA ILE A 238 -20.90 16.10 -16.70
C ILE A 238 -22.09 16.68 -17.48
N ASP A 239 -22.29 18.00 -17.51
CA ASP A 239 -23.33 18.64 -18.31
C ASP A 239 -23.14 18.44 -19.81
N ASN A 240 -21.89 18.46 -20.28
CA ASN A 240 -21.55 18.12 -21.65
C ASN A 240 -21.90 16.66 -21.97
N ALA A 241 -21.58 15.72 -21.06
CA ALA A 241 -21.99 14.33 -21.21
C ALA A 241 -23.53 14.18 -21.19
N SER A 242 -24.22 14.87 -20.29
CA SER A 242 -25.68 14.85 -20.20
C SER A 242 -26.36 15.37 -21.45
N SER A 243 -25.78 16.38 -22.09
CA SER A 243 -26.29 16.93 -23.36
C SER A 243 -26.08 15.96 -24.51
N LYS A 244 -25.01 15.16 -24.48
CA LYS A 244 -24.67 14.18 -25.52
C LYS A 244 -25.45 12.87 -25.38
N TYR A 245 -25.74 12.44 -24.15
CA TYR A 245 -26.38 11.15 -23.84
C TYR A 245 -27.65 11.29 -22.97
N PRO A 246 -28.60 12.19 -23.30
CA PRO A 246 -29.65 12.61 -22.37
C PRO A 246 -30.55 11.47 -21.88
N ASP A 247 -30.82 10.50 -22.76
CA ASP A 247 -31.75 9.39 -22.49
C ASP A 247 -31.03 8.10 -22.04
N ALA A 248 -29.69 8.12 -21.98
CA ALA A 248 -28.93 7.01 -21.42
C ALA A 248 -29.08 6.97 -19.90
N ILE A 249 -28.97 5.77 -19.32
CA ILE A 249 -28.99 5.60 -17.86
C ILE A 249 -27.63 6.04 -17.30
N ALA A 250 -27.65 7.04 -16.43
CA ALA A 250 -26.45 7.58 -15.77
C ALA A 250 -26.11 6.79 -14.50
N CYS A 251 -27.12 6.46 -13.70
CA CYS A 251 -26.95 5.70 -12.46
C CYS A 251 -28.08 4.69 -12.28
N CYS A 252 -27.78 3.52 -11.74
CA CYS A 252 -28.79 2.54 -11.36
C CYS A 252 -28.42 1.76 -10.10
N THR A 253 -29.43 1.42 -9.31
CA THR A 253 -29.43 0.30 -8.35
C THR A 253 -30.26 -0.85 -8.92
N ILE A 254 -30.55 -1.89 -8.13
CA ILE A 254 -31.47 -2.97 -8.52
C ILE A 254 -32.90 -2.43 -8.71
N ASN A 255 -33.29 -1.42 -7.91
CA ASN A 255 -34.68 -0.96 -7.81
C ASN A 255 -34.92 0.40 -8.45
N GLU A 256 -33.88 1.22 -8.61
CA GLU A 256 -34.00 2.60 -9.08
C GLU A 256 -32.99 2.91 -10.18
N GLN A 257 -33.35 3.80 -11.10
CA GLN A 257 -32.45 4.30 -12.12
C GLN A 257 -32.78 5.74 -12.47
N ILE A 258 -31.77 6.50 -12.90
CA ILE A 258 -31.93 7.86 -13.44
C ILE A 258 -31.15 8.01 -14.74
N THR A 259 -31.75 8.74 -15.67
CA THR A 259 -31.11 9.15 -16.92
C THR A 259 -30.13 10.30 -16.70
N TYR A 260 -29.25 10.56 -17.67
CA TYR A 260 -28.39 11.75 -17.65
C TYR A 260 -29.16 13.07 -17.63
N ARG A 261 -30.31 13.13 -18.32
CA ARG A 261 -31.22 14.28 -18.28
C ARG A 261 -31.76 14.51 -16.87
N GLU A 262 -32.21 13.45 -16.21
CA GLU A 262 -32.71 13.51 -14.84
C GLU A 262 -31.61 13.86 -13.84
N LEU A 263 -30.41 13.28 -13.99
CA LEU A 263 -29.24 13.59 -13.17
C LEU A 263 -28.91 15.10 -13.22
N GLN A 264 -28.91 15.68 -14.41
CA GLN A 264 -28.70 17.13 -14.58
C GLN A 264 -29.83 17.93 -13.95
N GLN A 265 -31.10 17.58 -14.19
CA GLN A 265 -32.25 18.30 -13.64
C GLN A 265 -32.28 18.26 -12.11
N PHE A 266 -32.12 17.08 -11.51
CA PHE A 266 -32.17 16.88 -10.07
C PHE A 266 -30.98 17.53 -9.37
N SER A 267 -29.75 17.40 -9.91
CA SER A 267 -28.58 18.05 -9.30
C SER A 267 -28.66 19.58 -9.40
N THR A 268 -29.23 20.11 -10.48
CA THR A 268 -29.47 21.55 -10.64
C THR A 268 -30.50 22.07 -9.63
N ALA A 269 -31.66 21.42 -9.52
CA ALA A 269 -32.70 21.81 -8.57
C ALA A 269 -32.20 21.71 -7.11
N LEU A 270 -31.47 20.65 -6.78
CA LEU A 270 -30.88 20.48 -5.47
C LEU A 270 -29.82 21.54 -5.17
N SER A 271 -29.00 21.94 -6.15
CA SER A 271 -28.00 23.00 -5.93
C SER A 271 -28.64 24.33 -5.54
N ALA A 272 -29.78 24.70 -6.14
CA ALA A 272 -30.53 25.90 -5.77
C ALA A 272 -31.13 25.81 -4.36
N HIS A 273 -31.62 24.62 -3.97
CA HIS A 273 -32.09 24.36 -2.62
C HIS A 273 -30.96 24.46 -1.59
N LEU A 274 -29.81 23.82 -1.84
CA LEU A 274 -28.63 23.88 -0.97
C LEU A 274 -28.10 25.31 -0.82
N HIS A 275 -28.08 26.08 -1.90
CA HIS A 275 -27.72 27.50 -1.85
C HIS A 275 -28.68 28.29 -0.96
N SER A 276 -29.99 28.03 -1.06
CA SER A 276 -30.99 28.65 -0.18
C SER A 276 -30.84 28.22 1.29
N ALA A 277 -30.38 26.99 1.52
CA ALA A 277 -30.14 26.41 2.85
C ALA A 277 -28.83 26.87 3.51
N GLY A 278 -28.01 27.67 2.82
CA GLY A 278 -26.79 28.26 3.39
C GLY A 278 -25.47 27.78 2.79
N VAL A 279 -25.48 26.84 1.83
CA VAL A 279 -24.25 26.43 1.14
C VAL A 279 -23.72 27.59 0.29
N ARG A 280 -22.41 27.87 0.37
CA ARG A 280 -21.77 29.00 -0.31
C ARG A 280 -20.56 28.53 -1.14
N PRO A 281 -20.17 29.27 -2.18
CA PRO A 281 -18.91 29.02 -2.86
C PRO A 281 -17.72 29.07 -1.90
N HIS A 282 -16.66 28.31 -2.20
CA HIS A 282 -15.41 28.25 -1.43
C HIS A 282 -15.52 27.70 0.01
N THR A 283 -16.63 27.04 0.36
CA THR A 283 -16.77 26.29 1.61
C THR A 283 -16.67 24.78 1.37
N TYR A 284 -16.38 24.01 2.42
CA TYR A 284 -16.49 22.55 2.40
C TYR A 284 -17.85 22.12 2.95
N VAL A 285 -18.46 21.11 2.35
CA VAL A 285 -19.73 20.50 2.80
C VAL A 285 -19.47 19.05 3.16
N GLY A 286 -19.71 18.68 4.42
CA GLY A 286 -19.56 17.32 4.91
C GLY A 286 -20.63 16.40 4.31
N LEU A 287 -20.26 15.23 3.81
CA LEU A 287 -21.20 14.30 3.16
C LEU A 287 -21.14 12.92 3.80
N ILE A 288 -22.22 12.52 4.47
CA ILE A 288 -22.40 11.16 5.01
C ILE A 288 -23.44 10.46 4.14
N LEU A 289 -22.99 9.75 3.11
CA LEU A 289 -23.87 9.27 2.04
C LEU A 289 -23.92 7.73 1.99
N ASP A 290 -25.13 7.20 1.90
CA ASP A 290 -25.39 5.79 1.61
C ASP A 290 -25.12 5.46 0.14
N LYS A 291 -25.11 4.16 -0.19
CA LYS A 291 -24.98 3.68 -1.56
C LYS A 291 -26.31 3.76 -2.31
N THR A 292 -26.60 4.93 -2.87
CA THR A 292 -27.82 5.21 -3.66
C THR A 292 -27.49 6.07 -4.88
N ILE A 293 -28.40 6.12 -5.87
CA ILE A 293 -28.28 7.06 -7.00
C ILE A 293 -28.32 8.53 -6.56
N TRP A 294 -29.01 8.82 -5.45
CA TRP A 294 -29.17 10.17 -4.92
C TRP A 294 -27.86 10.74 -4.38
N SER A 295 -26.95 9.88 -3.92
CA SER A 295 -25.62 10.29 -3.46
C SER A 295 -24.80 10.96 -4.57
N VAL A 296 -24.94 10.48 -5.82
CA VAL A 296 -24.32 11.11 -6.99
C VAL A 296 -24.97 12.47 -7.30
N VAL A 297 -26.29 12.55 -7.20
CA VAL A 297 -27.04 13.82 -7.38
C VAL A 297 -26.59 14.86 -6.34
N ILE A 298 -26.43 14.47 -5.08
CA ILE A 298 -25.98 15.33 -3.98
C ILE A 298 -24.57 15.85 -4.24
N MET A 299 -23.61 14.99 -4.59
CA MET A 299 -22.24 15.41 -4.89
C MET A 299 -22.21 16.44 -6.03
N LEU A 300 -22.92 16.19 -7.13
CA LEU A 300 -22.99 17.17 -8.23
C LEU A 300 -23.68 18.47 -7.81
N ALA A 301 -24.74 18.41 -7.00
CA ALA A 301 -25.42 19.59 -6.51
C ALA A 301 -24.53 20.48 -5.64
N VAL A 302 -23.72 19.88 -4.76
CA VAL A 302 -22.72 20.60 -3.94
C VAL A 302 -21.71 21.29 -4.84
N LEU A 303 -21.10 20.57 -5.78
CA LEU A 303 -20.13 21.13 -6.72
C LEU A 303 -20.70 22.30 -7.54
N ARG A 304 -21.97 22.23 -7.94
CA ARG A 304 -22.69 23.31 -8.64
C ARG A 304 -22.84 24.59 -7.81
N THR A 305 -22.84 24.50 -6.48
CA THR A 305 -22.87 25.70 -5.62
C THR A 305 -21.52 26.41 -5.53
N GLY A 306 -20.45 25.83 -6.10
CA GLY A 306 -19.07 26.29 -5.92
C GLY A 306 -18.44 25.86 -4.60
N ALA A 307 -19.13 25.03 -3.81
CA ALA A 307 -18.60 24.38 -2.62
C ALA A 307 -17.89 23.07 -2.98
N ALA A 308 -16.99 22.64 -2.10
CA ALA A 308 -16.28 21.38 -2.23
C ALA A 308 -16.95 20.26 -1.42
N CYS A 309 -16.96 19.07 -2.00
CA CYS A 309 -17.41 17.84 -1.34
C CYS A 309 -16.36 17.38 -0.31
N MET A 310 -16.80 17.12 0.92
CA MET A 310 -15.98 16.48 1.96
C MET A 310 -16.68 15.19 2.39
N PRO A 311 -16.47 14.06 1.69
CA PRO A 311 -17.09 12.79 2.05
C PRO A 311 -16.53 12.26 3.37
N LEU A 312 -17.44 11.78 4.24
CA LEU A 312 -17.16 11.31 5.59
C LEU A 312 -17.75 9.91 5.77
N ASP A 313 -17.03 9.08 6.52
CA ASP A 313 -17.53 7.78 6.94
C ASP A 313 -18.40 7.95 8.20
N SER A 314 -19.61 7.40 8.19
CA SER A 314 -20.52 7.46 9.34
C SER A 314 -19.95 6.75 10.57
N ALA A 315 -19.01 5.82 10.38
CA ALA A 315 -18.35 5.08 11.46
C ALA A 315 -17.17 5.83 12.10
N LEU A 316 -16.87 7.08 11.70
CA LEU A 316 -15.78 7.84 12.32
C LEU A 316 -16.04 8.06 13.82
N PRO A 317 -15.02 7.86 14.68
CA PRO A 317 -15.11 8.20 16.09
C PRO A 317 -15.39 9.70 16.31
N PRO A 318 -16.11 10.07 17.39
CA PRO A 318 -16.49 11.46 17.67
C PRO A 318 -15.31 12.45 17.62
N ALA A 319 -14.16 12.07 18.21
CA ALA A 319 -12.98 12.92 18.26
C ALA A 319 -12.39 13.20 16.87
N GLN A 320 -12.36 12.19 15.99
CA GLN A 320 -11.85 12.34 14.62
C GLN A 320 -12.79 13.20 13.79
N ALA A 321 -14.09 12.88 13.81
CA ALA A 321 -15.12 13.66 13.14
C ALA A 321 -15.09 15.14 13.58
N SER A 322 -14.92 15.41 14.89
CA SER A 322 -14.86 16.77 15.44
C SER A 322 -13.65 17.53 14.91
N SER A 323 -12.48 16.88 14.93
CA SER A 323 -11.24 17.47 14.44
C SER A 323 -11.31 17.79 12.95
N MET A 324 -11.90 16.91 12.14
CA MET A 324 -12.01 17.10 10.70
C MET A 324 -12.98 18.23 10.35
N LEU A 325 -14.15 18.28 10.98
CA LEU A 325 -15.13 19.36 10.78
C LEU A 325 -14.56 20.73 11.20
N LEU A 326 -13.82 20.77 12.31
CA LEU A 326 -13.17 21.98 12.80
C LEU A 326 -12.05 22.45 11.86
N GLU A 327 -11.17 21.55 11.43
CA GLU A 327 -10.08 21.87 10.49
C GLU A 327 -10.61 22.37 9.14
N ALA A 328 -11.70 21.78 8.65
CA ALA A 328 -12.37 22.20 7.43
C ALA A 328 -13.24 23.46 7.59
N ASN A 329 -13.47 23.93 8.82
CA ASN A 329 -14.43 24.99 9.14
C ASN A 329 -15.82 24.73 8.50
N THR A 330 -16.28 23.48 8.56
CA THR A 330 -17.51 23.03 7.91
C THR A 330 -18.70 23.23 8.84
N SER A 331 -19.70 24.01 8.40
CA SER A 331 -20.93 24.27 9.17
C SER A 331 -22.13 23.44 8.73
N ILE A 332 -22.09 22.83 7.53
CA ILE A 332 -23.20 22.06 6.95
C ILE A 332 -22.73 20.63 6.66
N VAL A 333 -23.51 19.66 7.14
CA VAL A 333 -23.35 18.23 6.82
C VAL A 333 -24.63 17.74 6.14
N LEU A 334 -24.49 17.10 4.98
CA LEU A 334 -25.58 16.44 4.26
C LEU A 334 -25.55 14.94 4.54
N THR A 335 -26.72 14.36 4.76
CA THR A 335 -26.88 12.90 4.95
C THR A 335 -28.02 12.36 4.09
N THR A 336 -27.87 11.15 3.54
CA THR A 336 -29.00 10.39 2.98
C THR A 336 -29.65 9.48 4.00
N THR A 337 -28.92 9.18 5.09
CA THR A 337 -29.38 8.32 6.16
C THR A 337 -30.24 9.14 7.12
N SER A 338 -31.35 8.55 7.58
CA SER A 338 -32.15 9.14 8.65
C SER A 338 -31.30 9.40 9.90
N SER A 339 -31.48 10.57 10.52
CA SER A 339 -30.73 10.97 11.72
C SER A 339 -30.82 9.95 12.86
N SER A 340 -31.90 9.14 12.92
CA SER A 340 -32.09 8.09 13.92
C SER A 340 -31.17 6.88 13.76
N LYS A 341 -30.57 6.68 12.58
CA LYS A 341 -29.64 5.59 12.27
C LYS A 341 -28.17 6.02 12.36
N LEU A 342 -27.91 7.32 12.50
CA LEU A 342 -26.56 7.84 12.72
C LEU A 342 -26.20 7.75 14.20
N GLU A 343 -24.91 7.60 14.48
CA GLU A 343 -24.43 7.66 15.85
C GLU A 343 -24.74 9.03 16.50
N PRO A 344 -25.16 9.08 17.77
CA PRO A 344 -25.65 10.30 18.41
C PRO A 344 -24.69 11.49 18.35
N HIS A 345 -23.37 11.24 18.31
CA HIS A 345 -22.36 12.30 18.25
C HIS A 345 -22.44 13.12 16.96
N TRP A 346 -22.82 12.51 15.83
CA TRP A 346 -22.95 13.23 14.57
C TRP A 346 -24.02 14.31 14.64
N VAL A 347 -25.14 14.00 15.30
CA VAL A 347 -26.25 14.94 15.51
C VAL A 347 -25.84 16.05 16.49
N ALA A 348 -25.02 15.73 17.49
CA ALA A 348 -24.56 16.70 18.49
C ALA A 348 -23.46 17.66 17.99
N MET A 349 -22.68 17.24 16.99
CA MET A 349 -21.47 17.96 16.56
C MET A 349 -21.66 18.86 15.34
N ALA A 350 -22.56 18.51 14.42
CA ALA A 350 -22.76 19.29 13.19
C ALA A 350 -23.61 20.55 13.48
N PRO A 351 -23.13 21.77 13.15
CA PRO A 351 -23.92 22.98 13.37
C PRO A 351 -25.26 22.97 12.62
N GLN A 352 -25.28 22.37 11.44
CA GLN A 352 -26.48 22.16 10.64
C GLN A 352 -26.38 20.83 9.87
N MET A 353 -27.20 19.86 10.24
CA MET A 353 -27.34 18.58 9.51
C MET A 353 -28.60 18.59 8.67
N LEU A 354 -28.49 18.28 7.37
CA LEU A 354 -29.61 18.24 6.43
C LEU A 354 -29.76 16.83 5.86
N GLU A 355 -30.92 16.22 6.09
CA GLU A 355 -31.28 14.95 5.47
C GLU A 355 -31.81 15.20 4.06
N ILE A 356 -31.16 14.60 3.06
CA ILE A 356 -31.50 14.72 1.64
C ILE A 356 -31.97 13.35 1.13
N SER A 357 -33.29 13.18 1.05
CA SER A 357 -33.90 11.98 0.49
C SER A 357 -34.18 12.11 -1.01
N GLY A 358 -34.32 10.98 -1.71
CA GLY A 358 -34.76 10.96 -3.10
C GLY A 358 -36.12 11.62 -3.30
N HIS A 359 -37.05 11.39 -2.36
CA HIS A 359 -38.36 12.04 -2.35
C HIS A 359 -38.26 13.57 -2.26
N LEU A 360 -37.40 14.11 -1.38
CA LEU A 360 -37.14 15.55 -1.33
C LEU A 360 -36.65 16.06 -2.69
N ILE A 361 -35.61 15.42 -3.25
CA ILE A 361 -35.00 15.83 -4.53
C ILE A 361 -36.04 15.88 -5.66
N GLN A 362 -36.89 14.86 -5.75
CA GLN A 362 -37.92 14.75 -6.80
C GLN A 362 -38.99 15.83 -6.70
N GLN A 363 -39.25 16.37 -5.49
CA GLN A 363 -40.25 17.42 -5.25
C GLN A 363 -39.69 18.84 -5.40
N LEU A 364 -38.38 19.00 -5.52
CA LEU A 364 -37.78 20.32 -5.64
C LEU A 364 -38.23 21.03 -6.94
N PRO A 365 -38.51 22.35 -6.88
CA PRO A 365 -38.76 23.12 -8.08
C PRO A 365 -37.59 23.02 -9.05
N LYS A 366 -37.88 22.78 -10.34
CA LYS A 366 -36.88 22.73 -11.42
C LYS A 366 -36.38 24.14 -11.77
N LYS A 367 -35.72 24.80 -10.83
CA LYS A 367 -35.13 26.13 -10.96
C LYS A 367 -33.60 26.03 -10.93
N PRO A 368 -32.87 26.74 -11.80
CA PRO A 368 -31.43 26.83 -11.72
C PRO A 368 -31.00 27.66 -10.51
N LEU A 369 -29.69 27.63 -10.23
CA LEU A 369 -29.09 28.54 -9.27
C LEU A 369 -29.36 30.01 -9.65
N PRO A 370 -29.53 30.91 -8.67
CA PRO A 370 -29.62 32.34 -8.94
C PRO A 370 -28.36 32.83 -9.66
N ALA A 371 -28.49 33.77 -10.63
CA ALA A 371 -27.34 34.33 -11.34
C ALA A 371 -26.28 34.97 -10.42
N SER A 372 -26.65 35.31 -9.18
CA SER A 372 -25.76 35.80 -8.12
C SER A 372 -24.80 34.74 -7.56
N SER A 373 -24.92 33.46 -7.93
CA SER A 373 -24.08 32.38 -7.41
C SER A 373 -22.62 32.42 -7.91
N GLY A 374 -22.31 33.30 -8.88
CA GLY A 374 -20.94 33.51 -9.37
C GLY A 374 -20.42 32.39 -10.27
N HIS A 375 -19.26 32.64 -10.89
CA HIS A 375 -18.57 31.67 -11.75
C HIS A 375 -17.68 30.73 -10.94
N ILE A 376 -17.76 29.43 -11.21
CA ILE A 376 -16.95 28.36 -10.60
C ILE A 376 -15.56 28.38 -11.24
N SER A 377 -14.52 28.78 -10.48
CA SER A 377 -13.15 28.76 -11.00
C SER A 377 -12.61 27.32 -11.05
N PRO A 378 -11.98 26.86 -12.16
CA PRO A 378 -11.36 25.53 -12.23
C PRO A 378 -10.31 25.29 -11.14
N ALA A 379 -9.64 26.34 -10.67
CA ALA A 379 -8.63 26.24 -9.62
C ALA A 379 -9.21 26.05 -8.22
N GLN A 380 -10.52 26.22 -8.01
CA GLN A 380 -11.13 26.06 -6.69
C GLN A 380 -11.25 24.58 -6.28
N PRO A 381 -11.24 24.27 -4.97
CA PRO A 381 -11.43 22.90 -4.48
C PRO A 381 -12.75 22.29 -4.96
N ALA A 382 -12.69 21.05 -5.43
CA ALA A 382 -13.85 20.21 -5.72
C ALA A 382 -14.05 19.16 -4.61
N PHE A 383 -12.96 18.57 -4.13
CA PHE A 383 -12.98 17.58 -3.07
C PHE A 383 -11.97 17.89 -1.97
N LEU A 384 -12.34 17.54 -0.73
CA LEU A 384 -11.45 17.43 0.41
C LEU A 384 -11.46 15.98 0.88
N MET A 385 -10.42 15.23 0.52
CA MET A 385 -10.29 13.81 0.86
C MET A 385 -9.37 13.65 2.05
N TYR A 386 -9.86 13.03 3.11
CA TYR A 386 -9.04 12.78 4.29
C TYR A 386 -8.30 11.45 4.19
N THR A 387 -7.01 11.46 4.52
CA THR A 387 -6.21 10.23 4.66
C THR A 387 -5.69 10.10 6.08
N SER A 388 -5.28 8.89 6.48
CA SER A 388 -4.46 8.72 7.69
C SER A 388 -3.16 9.55 7.56
N GLY A 389 -2.82 10.28 8.61
CA GLY A 389 -1.59 11.09 8.66
C GLY A 389 -0.52 10.42 9.51
N SER A 390 0.77 10.72 9.24
CA SER A 390 1.93 10.17 9.97
C SER A 390 1.98 10.51 11.47
N THR A 391 1.11 11.42 11.94
CA THR A 391 0.89 11.79 13.35
C THR A 391 -0.49 11.32 13.86
N GLY A 392 -1.16 10.45 13.09
CA GLY A 392 -2.44 9.80 13.40
C GLY A 392 -3.69 10.66 13.33
N ALA A 393 -3.52 11.97 13.39
CA ALA A 393 -4.56 12.90 12.98
C ALA A 393 -4.77 12.77 11.47
N PRO A 394 -6.00 12.53 10.99
CA PRO A 394 -6.33 12.58 9.58
C PRO A 394 -5.84 13.90 8.96
N LYS A 395 -5.35 13.86 7.71
CA LYS A 395 -4.92 15.03 6.95
C LYS A 395 -5.84 15.23 5.75
N GLY A 396 -6.40 16.42 5.60
CA GLY A 396 -7.28 16.75 4.48
C GLY A 396 -6.47 17.10 3.23
N VAL A 397 -6.62 16.34 2.16
CA VAL A 397 -6.00 16.57 0.85
C VAL A 397 -6.95 17.38 -0.02
N VAL A 398 -6.53 18.58 -0.40
CA VAL A 398 -7.36 19.52 -1.17
C VAL A 398 -7.18 19.28 -2.66
N GLN A 399 -8.26 18.87 -3.36
CA GLN A 399 -8.23 18.52 -4.78
C GLN A 399 -9.07 19.52 -5.60
N PRO A 400 -8.45 20.36 -6.45
CA PRO A 400 -9.14 21.30 -7.33
C PRO A 400 -9.91 20.64 -8.48
N HIS A 401 -10.88 21.38 -9.03
CA HIS A 401 -11.67 20.92 -10.18
C HIS A 401 -10.83 20.60 -11.40
N GLN A 402 -9.95 21.51 -11.82
CA GLN A 402 -9.10 21.34 -13.01
C GLN A 402 -8.29 20.04 -12.96
N ASP A 403 -7.74 19.71 -11.78
CA ASP A 403 -6.82 18.59 -11.61
C ASP A 403 -7.61 17.27 -11.66
N ILE A 404 -8.78 17.23 -10.99
CA ILE A 404 -9.69 16.09 -11.04
C ILE A 404 -10.30 15.91 -12.44
N VAL A 405 -10.74 16.96 -13.12
CA VAL A 405 -11.29 16.87 -14.48
C VAL A 405 -10.22 16.33 -15.43
N THR A 406 -8.98 16.83 -15.30
CA THR A 406 -7.88 16.27 -16.04
C THR A 406 -7.79 14.78 -15.72
N CYS A 407 -7.75 14.36 -14.44
CA CYS A 407 -7.76 12.94 -13.95
C CYS A 407 -8.80 12.09 -14.66
N VAL A 408 -10.04 12.51 -14.56
CA VAL A 408 -11.19 11.84 -15.14
C VAL A 408 -11.02 11.61 -16.64
N GLN A 409 -10.60 12.62 -17.40
CA GLN A 409 -10.45 12.50 -18.86
C GLN A 409 -9.37 11.48 -19.27
N GLN A 410 -8.17 11.54 -18.68
CA GLN A 410 -7.10 10.62 -19.07
C GLN A 410 -7.35 9.20 -18.55
N MET A 411 -7.92 9.05 -17.34
CA MET A 411 -8.23 7.72 -16.78
C MET A 411 -9.38 7.05 -17.53
N ALA A 412 -10.43 7.80 -17.90
CA ALA A 412 -11.52 7.26 -18.70
C ALA A 412 -11.02 6.75 -20.06
N GLN A 413 -10.07 7.46 -20.69
CA GLN A 413 -9.42 7.01 -21.91
C GLN A 413 -8.57 5.74 -21.68
N ALA A 414 -7.72 5.74 -20.64
CA ALA A 414 -6.80 4.63 -20.36
C ALA A 414 -7.51 3.34 -19.96
N LEU A 415 -8.62 3.45 -19.24
CA LEU A 415 -9.50 2.34 -18.88
C LEU A 415 -10.48 1.98 -20.01
N GLN A 416 -10.39 2.65 -21.17
CA GLN A 416 -11.23 2.43 -22.35
C GLN A 416 -12.73 2.54 -22.06
N LEU A 417 -13.13 3.49 -21.21
CA LEU A 417 -14.54 3.69 -20.85
C LEU A 417 -15.31 4.34 -21.99
N HIS A 418 -16.56 3.91 -22.17
CA HIS A 418 -17.44 4.38 -23.23
C HIS A 418 -18.91 4.34 -22.80
N SER A 419 -19.84 4.73 -23.67
CA SER A 419 -21.28 4.79 -23.34
C SER A 419 -21.95 3.43 -23.09
N GLY A 420 -21.25 2.33 -23.35
CA GLY A 420 -21.68 0.97 -23.03
C GLY A 420 -21.10 0.44 -21.71
N THR A 421 -20.24 1.21 -21.05
CA THR A 421 -19.68 0.89 -19.74
C THR A 421 -20.79 0.86 -18.69
N ARG A 422 -20.77 -0.18 -17.87
CA ARG A 422 -21.60 -0.39 -16.68
C ARG A 422 -20.64 -0.64 -15.52
N PHE A 423 -20.22 0.45 -14.89
CA PHE A 423 -19.14 0.45 -13.91
C PHE A 423 -19.70 0.21 -12.52
N LEU A 424 -19.18 -0.79 -11.81
CA LEU A 424 -19.43 -1.00 -10.39
C LEU A 424 -18.95 0.18 -9.53
N GLN A 425 -19.85 0.79 -8.77
CA GLN A 425 -19.51 1.73 -7.71
C GLN A 425 -19.32 0.96 -6.40
N PHE A 426 -18.10 0.47 -6.15
CA PHE A 426 -17.77 -0.34 -4.98
C PHE A 426 -17.16 0.51 -3.85
N ALA A 427 -16.15 1.32 -4.16
CA ALA A 427 -15.36 2.05 -3.19
C ALA A 427 -16.23 2.95 -2.30
N ALA A 428 -15.92 3.07 -1.00
CA ALA A 428 -16.62 4.03 -0.16
C ALA A 428 -16.40 5.47 -0.68
N PHE A 429 -17.39 6.36 -0.54
CA PHE A 429 -17.29 7.72 -1.08
C PHE A 429 -16.20 8.57 -0.40
N SER A 430 -15.78 8.17 0.81
CA SER A 430 -14.62 8.71 1.54
C SER A 430 -13.26 8.34 0.92
N PHE A 431 -13.23 7.46 -0.08
CA PHE A 431 -12.03 7.15 -0.84
C PHE A 431 -12.12 7.77 -2.24
N ASP A 432 -11.02 8.37 -2.67
CA ASP A 432 -10.87 8.98 -4.00
C ASP A 432 -11.11 8.02 -5.16
N LEU A 433 -10.89 6.71 -4.97
CA LEU A 433 -11.23 5.70 -5.97
C LEU A 433 -12.72 5.73 -6.38
N SER A 434 -13.62 6.11 -5.48
CA SER A 434 -15.05 6.26 -5.81
C SER A 434 -15.30 7.33 -6.89
N CYS A 435 -14.38 8.30 -7.01
CA CYS A 435 -14.42 9.30 -8.08
C CYS A 435 -14.06 8.70 -9.43
N VAL A 436 -13.18 7.69 -9.51
CA VAL A 436 -12.91 6.95 -10.76
C VAL A 436 -14.17 6.24 -11.21
N GLU A 437 -14.76 5.45 -10.32
CA GLU A 437 -15.96 4.64 -10.61
C GLU A 437 -17.15 5.52 -11.05
N THR A 438 -17.27 6.71 -10.46
CA THR A 438 -18.40 7.62 -10.70
C THR A 438 -18.11 8.60 -11.84
N LEU A 439 -17.08 9.46 -11.71
CA LEU A 439 -16.87 10.60 -12.58
C LEU A 439 -16.33 10.19 -13.96
N CYS A 440 -15.43 9.20 -14.04
CA CYS A 440 -14.95 8.68 -15.33
C CYS A 440 -16.09 8.07 -16.13
N THR A 441 -16.92 7.24 -15.47
CA THR A 441 -18.12 6.64 -16.07
C THR A 441 -19.08 7.70 -16.59
N LEU A 442 -19.39 8.71 -15.77
CA LEU A 442 -20.32 9.77 -16.16
C LEU A 442 -19.77 10.64 -17.31
N SER A 443 -18.45 10.88 -17.36
CA SER A 443 -17.84 11.69 -18.42
C SER A 443 -17.94 11.05 -19.81
N CYS A 444 -18.09 9.72 -19.89
CA CYS A 444 -18.13 8.96 -21.14
C CYS A 444 -19.54 8.49 -21.56
N GLY A 445 -20.59 8.89 -20.85
CA GLY A 445 -21.95 8.44 -21.14
C GLY A 445 -22.27 7.03 -20.64
N GLY A 446 -21.43 6.45 -19.77
CA GLY A 446 -21.64 5.12 -19.18
C GLY A 446 -22.67 5.15 -18.03
N CYS A 447 -22.90 3.99 -17.42
CA CYS A 447 -23.82 3.82 -16.28
C CYS A 447 -23.05 3.46 -15.01
N VAL A 448 -23.23 4.25 -13.95
CA VAL A 448 -22.73 3.95 -12.60
C VAL A 448 -23.69 2.98 -11.91
N CYS A 449 -23.24 1.76 -11.66
CA CYS A 449 -24.02 0.69 -11.02
C CYS A 449 -23.74 0.68 -9.51
N ILE A 450 -24.73 1.07 -8.70
CA ILE A 450 -24.58 1.32 -7.27
C ILE A 450 -25.30 0.23 -6.47
N PRO A 451 -24.60 -0.85 -6.07
CA PRO A 451 -25.13 -1.81 -5.10
C PRO A 451 -25.31 -1.16 -3.72
N GLY A 452 -26.33 -1.57 -2.97
CA GLY A 452 -26.47 -1.20 -1.56
C GLY A 452 -25.28 -1.67 -0.71
N ASN A 453 -25.12 -1.14 0.50
CA ASN A 453 -23.99 -1.50 1.37
C ASN A 453 -23.94 -3.00 1.68
N ASP A 454 -25.07 -3.63 2.00
CA ASP A 454 -25.10 -5.07 2.27
C ASP A 454 -24.84 -5.88 0.99
N ASP A 455 -25.39 -5.43 -0.14
CA ASP A 455 -25.23 -6.12 -1.43
C ASP A 455 -23.80 -6.12 -1.92
N ARG A 456 -23.09 -4.98 -1.81
CA ARG A 456 -21.70 -4.89 -2.24
C ARG A 456 -20.76 -5.72 -1.37
N LEU A 457 -21.09 -5.94 -0.10
CA LEU A 457 -20.26 -6.69 0.85
C LEU A 457 -20.57 -8.19 0.86
N HIS A 458 -21.83 -8.57 0.61
CA HIS A 458 -22.30 -9.95 0.85
C HIS A 458 -22.81 -10.64 -0.42
N ARG A 459 -23.25 -9.88 -1.44
CA ARG A 459 -23.91 -10.40 -2.64
C ARG A 459 -23.33 -9.82 -3.92
N LEU A 460 -22.02 -9.56 -3.92
CA LEU A 460 -21.38 -8.79 -4.99
C LEU A 460 -21.56 -9.44 -6.36
N ALA A 461 -21.39 -10.76 -6.47
CA ALA A 461 -21.52 -11.46 -7.74
C ALA A 461 -22.98 -11.54 -8.24
N GLU A 462 -23.93 -11.85 -7.35
CA GLU A 462 -25.37 -11.84 -7.65
C GLU A 462 -25.81 -10.45 -8.13
N THR A 463 -25.42 -9.42 -7.39
CA THR A 463 -25.73 -8.02 -7.72
C THR A 463 -25.03 -7.57 -9.00
N GLY A 464 -23.79 -8.03 -9.22
CA GLY A 464 -23.04 -7.79 -10.45
C GLY A 464 -23.76 -8.32 -11.67
N THR A 465 -24.32 -9.53 -11.57
CA THR A 465 -25.15 -10.13 -12.63
C THR A 465 -26.46 -9.37 -12.83
N ALA A 466 -27.18 -9.06 -11.74
CA ALA A 466 -28.45 -8.32 -11.81
C ALA A 466 -28.29 -6.93 -12.45
N LEU A 467 -27.22 -6.21 -12.11
CA LEU A 467 -26.90 -4.89 -12.67
C LEU A 467 -26.18 -4.95 -14.02
N ARG A 468 -25.82 -6.15 -14.50
CA ARG A 468 -25.05 -6.39 -15.73
C ARG A 468 -23.74 -5.59 -15.76
N ILE A 469 -22.98 -5.68 -14.68
CA ILE A 469 -21.72 -4.95 -14.50
C ILE A 469 -20.69 -5.52 -15.46
N ASN A 470 -20.09 -4.65 -16.28
CA ASN A 470 -19.04 -5.04 -17.22
C ASN A 470 -17.67 -4.42 -16.94
N THR A 471 -17.59 -3.46 -16.00
CA THR A 471 -16.34 -2.85 -15.56
C THR A 471 -16.32 -2.75 -14.04
N ALA A 472 -15.19 -3.13 -13.42
CA ALA A 472 -15.00 -3.02 -11.98
C ALA A 472 -13.57 -2.58 -11.64
N PHE A 473 -13.46 -1.85 -10.54
CA PHE A 473 -12.19 -1.56 -9.89
C PHE A 473 -12.26 -2.12 -8.47
N LEU A 474 -11.43 -3.10 -8.15
CA LEU A 474 -11.43 -3.78 -6.85
C LEU A 474 -10.05 -3.79 -6.20
N THR A 475 -10.01 -4.02 -4.89
CA THR A 475 -8.76 -4.40 -4.22
C THR A 475 -8.53 -5.90 -4.39
N ALA A 476 -7.27 -6.34 -4.31
CA ALA A 476 -6.93 -7.76 -4.36
C ALA A 476 -7.68 -8.58 -3.30
N ALA A 477 -7.87 -7.99 -2.11
CA ALA A 477 -8.64 -8.54 -1.00
C ALA A 477 -10.11 -8.84 -1.37
N VAL A 478 -10.78 -7.91 -2.02
CA VAL A 478 -12.19 -8.09 -2.42
C VAL A 478 -12.28 -9.06 -3.59
N LEU A 479 -11.34 -8.98 -4.53
CA LEU A 479 -11.29 -9.87 -5.69
C LEU A 479 -11.17 -11.35 -5.30
N ALA A 480 -10.48 -11.65 -4.20
CA ALA A 480 -10.33 -13.01 -3.68
C ALA A 480 -11.68 -13.68 -3.30
N GLN A 481 -12.73 -12.88 -3.08
CA GLN A 481 -14.04 -13.36 -2.64
C GLN A 481 -15.02 -13.64 -3.79
N VAL A 482 -14.61 -13.35 -5.03
CA VAL A 482 -15.46 -13.48 -6.21
C VAL A 482 -14.79 -14.43 -7.19
N HIS A 483 -15.54 -15.40 -7.71
CA HIS A 483 -15.06 -16.23 -8.79
C HIS A 483 -15.48 -15.64 -10.16
N PRO A 484 -14.62 -15.64 -11.19
CA PRO A 484 -14.97 -15.09 -12.51
C PRO A 484 -16.24 -15.69 -13.12
N ASP A 485 -16.50 -16.98 -12.89
CA ASP A 485 -17.73 -17.64 -13.38
C ASP A 485 -19.02 -17.10 -12.74
N GLU A 486 -18.94 -16.47 -11.57
CA GLU A 486 -20.09 -15.82 -10.91
C GLU A 486 -20.37 -14.42 -11.48
N MET A 487 -19.46 -13.84 -12.27
CA MET A 487 -19.59 -12.52 -12.91
C MET A 487 -19.32 -12.57 -14.42
N PRO A 488 -20.11 -13.32 -15.21
CA PRO A 488 -19.83 -13.57 -16.63
C PRO A 488 -19.96 -12.34 -17.54
N THR A 489 -20.51 -11.23 -17.04
CA THR A 489 -20.63 -9.97 -17.79
C THR A 489 -19.43 -9.03 -17.60
N LEU A 490 -18.54 -9.33 -16.65
CA LEU A 490 -17.36 -8.53 -16.37
C LEU A 490 -16.32 -8.69 -17.48
N LYS A 491 -15.90 -7.57 -18.07
CA LYS A 491 -14.96 -7.52 -19.20
C LYS A 491 -13.70 -6.74 -18.90
N THR A 492 -13.80 -5.73 -18.05
CA THR A 492 -12.66 -4.90 -17.64
C THR A 492 -12.56 -4.93 -16.13
N LEU A 493 -11.45 -5.46 -15.63
CA LEU A 493 -11.14 -5.53 -14.21
C LEU A 493 -9.86 -4.75 -13.95
N THR A 494 -9.94 -3.71 -13.14
CA THR A 494 -8.76 -3.01 -12.62
C THR A 494 -8.57 -3.34 -11.16
N VAL A 495 -7.32 -3.62 -10.77
CA VAL A 495 -6.94 -3.90 -9.39
C VAL A 495 -5.99 -2.83 -8.90
N GLY A 496 -6.23 -2.31 -7.70
CA GLY A 496 -5.41 -1.28 -7.10
C GLY A 496 -5.64 -1.17 -5.60
N GLY A 497 -4.89 -0.28 -4.95
CA GLY A 497 -4.93 -0.15 -3.49
C GLY A 497 -4.05 -1.18 -2.78
N ASP A 498 -4.05 -2.45 -3.20
CA ASP A 498 -3.18 -3.54 -2.71
C ASP A 498 -2.51 -4.29 -3.88
N VAL A 499 -1.54 -5.15 -3.58
CA VAL A 499 -0.82 -5.95 -4.59
C VAL A 499 -1.67 -7.17 -4.97
N LEU A 500 -2.01 -7.28 -6.25
CA LEU A 500 -2.65 -8.45 -6.86
C LEU A 500 -1.72 -9.68 -6.73
N THR A 501 -2.25 -10.89 -6.49
CA THR A 501 -1.38 -12.08 -6.46
C THR A 501 -1.22 -12.72 -7.84
N ALA A 502 -0.16 -13.52 -8.02
CA ALA A 502 0.06 -14.24 -9.27
C ALA A 502 -1.07 -15.23 -9.56
N GLU A 503 -1.61 -15.88 -8.52
CA GLU A 503 -2.75 -16.80 -8.62
C GLU A 503 -4.01 -16.07 -9.08
N GLN A 504 -4.27 -14.88 -8.55
CA GLN A 504 -5.41 -14.06 -8.97
C GLN A 504 -5.25 -13.57 -10.41
N ALA A 505 -4.04 -13.16 -10.81
CA ALA A 505 -3.75 -12.78 -12.19
C ALA A 505 -3.98 -13.96 -13.15
N ALA A 506 -3.48 -15.16 -12.81
CA ALA A 506 -3.67 -16.36 -13.61
C ALA A 506 -5.15 -16.79 -13.71
N LEU A 507 -5.95 -16.57 -12.65
CA LEU A 507 -7.37 -16.87 -12.64
C LEU A 507 -8.18 -15.89 -13.51
N TRP A 508 -7.90 -14.60 -13.41
CA TRP A 508 -8.73 -13.55 -14.00
C TRP A 508 -8.30 -13.15 -15.41
N ALA A 509 -7.00 -13.11 -15.72
CA ALA A 509 -6.49 -12.69 -17.03
C ALA A 509 -7.15 -13.40 -18.23
N PRO A 510 -7.38 -14.73 -18.23
CA PRO A 510 -8.03 -15.40 -19.36
C PRO A 510 -9.56 -15.25 -19.40
N ARG A 511 -10.16 -14.61 -18.39
CA ARG A 511 -11.63 -14.53 -18.21
C ARG A 511 -12.21 -13.15 -18.50
N VAL A 512 -11.37 -12.13 -18.61
CA VAL A 512 -11.77 -10.75 -18.90
C VAL A 512 -11.03 -10.26 -20.16
N ASP A 513 -11.60 -9.27 -20.85
CA ASP A 513 -10.97 -8.66 -22.02
C ASP A 513 -9.73 -7.83 -21.61
N HIS A 514 -9.81 -7.17 -20.43
CA HIS A 514 -8.77 -6.32 -19.88
C HIS A 514 -8.59 -6.57 -18.38
N LEU A 515 -7.42 -7.05 -17.97
CA LEU A 515 -7.00 -7.10 -16.57
C LEU A 515 -5.91 -6.05 -16.34
N ASN A 516 -6.15 -5.08 -15.48
CA ASN A 516 -5.22 -3.98 -15.24
C ASN A 516 -4.78 -3.93 -13.78
N VAL A 517 -3.56 -3.48 -13.53
CA VAL A 517 -3.09 -3.08 -12.20
C VAL A 517 -2.78 -1.58 -12.20
N SER A 518 -3.21 -0.87 -11.17
CA SER A 518 -2.95 0.56 -11.04
C SER A 518 -2.34 0.89 -9.67
N TYR A 519 -1.55 1.96 -9.65
CA TYR A 519 -0.97 2.50 -8.42
C TYR A 519 -1.18 4.01 -8.37
N GLY A 520 -1.39 4.51 -7.16
CA GLY A 520 -1.79 5.88 -6.93
C GLY A 520 -1.72 6.31 -5.48
N THR A 521 -1.77 7.63 -5.31
CA THR A 521 -1.91 8.28 -4.01
C THR A 521 -3.00 9.33 -4.06
N THR A 522 -3.62 9.64 -2.93
CA THR A 522 -4.63 10.71 -2.85
C THR A 522 -4.05 12.08 -3.18
N GLU A 523 -2.78 12.29 -2.86
CA GLU A 523 -2.02 13.48 -3.22
C GLU A 523 -1.76 13.62 -4.74
N GLY A 524 -1.60 12.50 -5.45
CA GLY A 524 -1.52 12.40 -6.92
C GLY A 524 -2.89 12.35 -7.63
N ILE A 525 -3.99 12.35 -6.85
CA ILE A 525 -5.38 12.29 -7.30
C ILE A 525 -5.70 10.96 -8.02
N MET A 526 -6.20 9.99 -7.24
CA MET A 526 -6.62 8.65 -7.67
C MET A 526 -5.43 7.74 -8.03
N PHE A 527 -5.03 7.66 -9.30
CA PHE A 527 -3.91 6.81 -9.73
C PHE A 527 -2.98 7.42 -10.78
N ASP A 528 -1.69 7.16 -10.60
CA ASP A 528 -0.59 7.80 -11.32
C ASP A 528 0.04 6.86 -12.35
N THR A 529 -0.12 5.54 -12.20
CA THR A 529 0.40 4.53 -13.11
C THR A 529 -0.64 3.46 -13.43
N LEU A 530 -0.50 2.86 -14.61
CA LEU A 530 -1.33 1.76 -15.08
C LEU A 530 -0.47 0.71 -15.79
N HIS A 531 -0.57 -0.53 -15.34
CA HIS A 531 -0.17 -1.71 -16.09
C HIS A 531 -1.43 -2.28 -16.71
N ALA A 532 -1.59 -2.05 -18.01
CA ALA A 532 -2.75 -2.55 -18.75
C ALA A 532 -2.52 -3.97 -19.26
N ASP A 533 -3.60 -4.72 -19.45
CA ASP A 533 -3.62 -6.00 -20.16
C ASP A 533 -2.63 -7.05 -19.61
N LEU A 534 -2.66 -7.24 -18.29
CA LEU A 534 -1.90 -8.27 -17.60
C LEU A 534 -2.25 -9.66 -18.16
N THR A 535 -1.20 -10.46 -18.29
CA THR A 535 -1.29 -11.88 -18.61
C THR A 535 -1.11 -12.72 -17.35
N SER A 536 -1.33 -14.04 -17.45
CA SER A 536 -1.06 -14.98 -16.36
C SER A 536 0.42 -15.04 -15.94
N LEU A 537 1.33 -14.47 -16.74
CA LEU A 537 2.77 -14.44 -16.48
C LEU A 537 3.27 -13.07 -15.98
N SER A 538 2.40 -12.07 -15.93
CA SER A 538 2.76 -10.72 -15.48
C SER A 538 3.09 -10.71 -13.99
N ASP A 539 4.17 -10.03 -13.57
CA ASP A 539 4.43 -9.78 -12.14
C ASP A 539 3.51 -8.65 -11.65
N PRO A 540 2.58 -8.91 -10.71
CA PRO A 540 1.64 -7.91 -10.24
C PRO A 540 2.26 -6.73 -9.47
N ARG A 541 3.54 -6.82 -9.08
CA ARG A 541 4.30 -5.70 -8.46
C ARG A 541 4.82 -4.71 -9.50
N ASN A 542 4.80 -5.07 -10.78
CA ASN A 542 4.98 -4.11 -11.85
C ASN A 542 3.70 -3.28 -11.97
N ILE A 543 3.77 -2.02 -11.56
CA ILE A 543 2.67 -1.06 -11.57
C ILE A 543 2.54 -0.33 -12.91
N GLY A 544 3.30 -0.77 -13.92
CA GLY A 544 3.19 -0.34 -15.30
C GLY A 544 3.85 1.00 -15.56
N HIS A 545 3.27 1.78 -16.47
CA HIS A 545 3.84 3.06 -16.90
C HIS A 545 3.07 4.24 -16.30
N SER A 546 3.72 5.40 -16.32
CA SER A 546 3.10 6.68 -15.96
C SER A 546 1.83 6.94 -16.78
N LEU A 547 0.74 7.28 -16.10
CA LEU A 547 -0.54 7.65 -16.71
C LEU A 547 -0.95 9.06 -16.32
N GLY A 548 -0.54 10.03 -17.13
CA GLY A 548 -0.90 11.42 -16.94
C GLY A 548 0.22 12.29 -16.41
N PRO A 549 0.59 12.19 -15.12
CA PRO A 549 1.80 12.85 -14.65
C PRO A 549 3.03 12.14 -15.23
N ARG A 550 4.19 12.76 -15.01
CA ARG A 550 5.50 12.12 -15.18
C ARG A 550 5.91 11.49 -13.87
N THR A 551 6.62 10.39 -13.92
CA THR A 551 7.07 9.65 -12.75
C THR A 551 8.58 9.51 -12.78
N TRP A 552 9.23 9.68 -11.64
CA TRP A 552 10.69 9.73 -11.49
C TRP A 552 11.13 8.85 -10.33
N ILE A 553 12.26 8.16 -10.48
CA ILE A 553 12.89 7.39 -9.39
C ILE A 553 14.12 8.16 -8.92
N VAL A 554 14.05 8.71 -7.70
CA VAL A 554 15.09 9.58 -7.14
C VAL A 554 15.75 8.96 -5.91
N ASP A 555 16.90 9.49 -5.52
CA ASP A 555 17.54 9.07 -4.27
C ASP A 555 16.61 9.39 -3.06
N PRO A 556 16.29 8.40 -2.20
CA PRO A 556 15.38 8.61 -1.07
C PRO A 556 15.85 9.65 -0.04
N ALA A 557 17.16 9.90 0.03
CA ALA A 557 17.77 10.89 0.91
C ALA A 557 17.94 12.27 0.22
N ASP A 558 18.01 12.31 -1.11
CA ASP A 558 18.15 13.56 -1.88
C ASP A 558 17.38 13.50 -3.21
N HIS A 559 16.20 14.13 -3.25
CA HIS A 559 15.36 14.19 -4.44
C HIS A 559 16.01 14.93 -5.63
N ASN A 560 17.13 15.64 -5.42
CA ASN A 560 17.87 16.30 -6.49
C ASN A 560 18.75 15.31 -7.28
N LYS A 561 18.70 14.02 -6.96
CA LYS A 561 19.45 12.97 -7.65
C LYS A 561 18.49 11.98 -8.28
N LEU A 562 18.37 12.03 -9.61
CA LEU A 562 17.69 11.01 -10.39
C LEU A 562 18.56 9.74 -10.43
N LEU A 563 17.97 8.57 -10.20
CA LEU A 563 18.70 7.32 -10.14
C LEU A 563 18.77 6.58 -11.49
N PRO A 564 19.79 5.73 -11.71
CA PRO A 564 19.90 4.88 -12.89
C PRO A 564 18.75 3.88 -13.04
N ILE A 565 18.58 3.35 -14.26
CA ILE A 565 17.63 2.26 -14.52
C ILE A 565 18.01 1.03 -13.69
N GLY A 566 17.02 0.41 -13.02
CA GLY A 566 17.21 -0.74 -12.12
C GLY A 566 17.58 -0.40 -10.67
N ALA A 567 18.04 0.83 -10.39
CA ALA A 567 18.30 1.31 -9.02
C ALA A 567 17.00 1.50 -8.23
N VAL A 568 17.06 1.29 -6.91
CA VAL A 568 15.91 1.48 -6.01
C VAL A 568 15.94 2.90 -5.45
N GLY A 569 14.84 3.61 -5.67
CA GLY A 569 14.68 4.98 -5.20
C GLY A 569 13.27 5.29 -4.76
N GLU A 570 13.07 6.52 -4.28
CA GLU A 570 11.75 7.05 -4.00
C GLU A 570 11.04 7.41 -5.32
N LEU A 571 9.79 6.97 -5.44
CA LEU A 571 8.92 7.38 -6.54
C LEU A 571 8.44 8.82 -6.30
N VAL A 572 8.62 9.65 -7.33
CA VAL A 572 8.19 11.05 -7.35
C VAL A 572 7.28 11.28 -8.54
N VAL A 573 6.15 11.93 -8.31
CA VAL A 573 5.15 12.26 -9.33
C VAL A 573 5.27 13.75 -9.67
N GLN A 574 5.51 14.09 -10.93
CA GLN A 574 5.58 15.46 -11.43
C GLN A 574 4.39 15.74 -12.33
N GLY A 575 3.68 16.85 -12.09
CA GLY A 575 2.72 17.32 -13.07
C GLY A 575 1.66 18.27 -12.55
N GLY A 576 0.83 18.73 -13.49
CA GLY A 576 -0.27 19.65 -13.21
C GLY A 576 -1.40 19.04 -12.40
N ARG A 577 -1.50 17.71 -12.30
CA ARG A 577 -2.63 17.01 -11.67
C ARG A 577 -2.40 16.63 -10.21
N LEU A 578 -1.47 17.31 -9.55
CA LEU A 578 -1.21 17.12 -8.13
C LEU A 578 -2.23 17.91 -7.31
N SER A 579 -2.67 17.33 -6.19
CA SER A 579 -3.48 18.05 -5.20
C SER A 579 -2.79 19.35 -4.76
N ARG A 580 -3.58 20.30 -4.26
CA ARG A 580 -3.03 21.59 -3.80
C ARG A 580 -2.06 21.39 -2.64
N GLY A 581 -2.34 20.43 -1.78
CA GLY A 581 -1.59 20.12 -0.56
C GLY A 581 -2.52 19.70 0.57
N TYR A 582 -2.00 19.77 1.80
CA TYR A 582 -2.77 19.46 3.00
C TYR A 582 -3.41 20.72 3.59
N LEU A 583 -4.71 20.65 3.87
CA LEU A 583 -5.51 21.74 4.44
C LEU A 583 -4.91 22.19 5.78
N GLU A 584 -4.64 23.49 5.94
CA GLU A 584 -4.06 24.09 7.16
C GLU A 584 -2.77 23.41 7.68
N ARG A 585 -1.97 22.80 6.78
CA ARG A 585 -0.67 22.18 7.09
C ARG A 585 0.42 22.55 6.07
N PRO A 586 0.84 23.83 6.00
CA PRO A 586 1.83 24.28 5.02
C PRO A 586 3.19 23.57 5.17
N GLU A 587 3.65 23.32 6.40
CA GLU A 587 4.92 22.62 6.65
C GLU A 587 4.90 21.18 6.16
N LYS A 588 3.85 20.42 6.48
CA LYS A 588 3.67 19.04 5.98
C LYS A 588 3.53 19.02 4.47
N THR A 589 2.89 20.05 3.88
CA THR A 589 2.77 20.19 2.43
C THR A 589 4.14 20.39 1.80
N ALA A 590 4.93 21.37 2.26
CA ALA A 590 6.25 21.66 1.72
C ALA A 590 7.25 20.49 1.88
N ALA A 591 7.05 19.61 2.87
CA ALA A 591 7.90 18.45 3.07
C ALA A 591 7.77 17.37 1.97
N VAL A 592 6.61 17.30 1.29
CA VAL A 592 6.31 16.27 0.28
C VAL A 592 5.97 16.83 -1.09
N PHE A 593 5.44 18.04 -1.18
CA PHE A 593 5.25 18.78 -2.44
C PHE A 593 6.41 19.75 -2.62
N ILE A 594 7.34 19.38 -3.51
CA ILE A 594 8.58 20.11 -3.78
C ILE A 594 8.51 20.77 -5.16
N ASP A 595 9.38 21.75 -5.40
CA ASP A 595 9.60 22.27 -6.75
C ASP A 595 10.32 21.23 -7.61
N ALA A 596 10.13 21.32 -8.94
CA ALA A 596 10.85 20.46 -9.89
C ALA A 596 12.37 20.63 -9.70
N PRO A 597 13.10 19.54 -9.43
CA PRO A 597 14.55 19.59 -9.37
C PRO A 597 15.18 19.96 -10.71
N ALA A 598 16.43 20.40 -10.70
CA ALA A 598 17.14 20.86 -11.91
C ALA A 598 17.29 19.79 -13.01
N TRP A 599 17.24 18.49 -12.67
CA TRP A 599 17.26 17.42 -13.64
C TRP A 599 15.91 17.20 -14.35
N ALA A 600 14.82 17.63 -13.74
CA ALA A 600 13.47 17.45 -14.26
C ALA A 600 13.22 18.46 -15.39
N PRO A 601 12.58 18.06 -16.51
CA PRO A 601 12.24 19.02 -17.55
C PRO A 601 11.29 20.08 -16.98
N ALA A 602 11.66 21.35 -17.12
CA ALA A 602 10.82 22.47 -16.73
C ALA A 602 9.70 22.67 -17.78
N PRO A 603 8.42 22.56 -17.41
CA PRO A 603 7.34 22.96 -18.32
C PRO A 603 7.38 24.47 -18.56
N ALA A 604 6.88 24.91 -19.72
CA ALA A 604 6.78 26.32 -20.08
C ALA A 604 5.76 27.11 -19.22
N THR A 605 4.93 26.42 -18.44
CA THR A 605 3.88 26.98 -17.58
C THR A 605 4.03 26.48 -16.14
N THR A 606 3.38 27.18 -15.20
CA THR A 606 3.53 27.13 -13.73
C THR A 606 3.31 25.79 -13.02
N ALA A 607 3.18 24.67 -13.74
CA ALA A 607 2.92 23.34 -13.21
C ALA A 607 4.21 22.50 -13.14
N SER A 608 5.20 22.97 -12.39
CA SER A 608 6.49 22.29 -12.18
C SER A 608 6.60 21.64 -10.80
N ARG A 609 5.49 21.41 -10.07
CA ARG A 609 5.56 20.77 -8.75
C ARG A 609 5.74 19.26 -8.88
N CYS A 610 6.45 18.70 -7.91
CA CYS A 610 6.64 17.27 -7.73
C CYS A 610 6.07 16.85 -6.36
N TYR A 611 5.48 15.67 -6.29
CA TYR A 611 5.04 15.03 -5.06
C TYR A 611 5.89 13.79 -4.77
N LYS A 612 6.48 13.77 -3.57
CA LYS A 612 7.24 12.64 -3.04
C LYS A 612 6.28 11.64 -2.40
N THR A 613 6.14 10.47 -3.00
CA THR A 613 5.14 9.49 -2.53
C THR A 613 5.57 8.81 -1.22
N GLY A 614 6.88 8.69 -0.98
CA GLY A 614 7.46 7.86 0.07
C GLY A 614 7.47 6.36 -0.26
N ASP A 615 7.05 5.96 -1.45
CA ASP A 615 7.13 4.58 -1.94
C ASP A 615 8.49 4.34 -2.62
N LEU A 616 9.08 3.18 -2.36
CA LEU A 616 10.29 2.72 -3.01
C LEU A 616 9.95 1.92 -4.26
N ALA A 617 10.58 2.30 -5.38
CA ALA A 617 10.38 1.70 -6.68
C ALA A 617 11.67 1.67 -7.49
N ARG A 618 11.65 1.00 -8.65
CA ARG A 618 12.72 1.03 -9.66
C ARG A 618 12.13 1.01 -11.07
N TYR A 619 12.85 1.55 -12.04
CA TYR A 619 12.53 1.34 -13.45
C TYR A 619 12.98 -0.04 -13.93
N LEU A 620 12.14 -0.66 -14.77
CA LEU A 620 12.52 -1.77 -15.63
C LEU A 620 13.00 -1.25 -17.00
N LEU A 621 13.51 -2.15 -17.85
CA LEU A 621 14.14 -1.79 -19.13
C LEU A 621 13.19 -1.19 -20.17
N ASP A 622 11.90 -1.50 -20.06
CA ASP A 622 10.83 -0.94 -20.89
C ASP A 622 10.34 0.42 -20.37
N GLY A 623 10.80 0.86 -19.21
CA GLY A 623 10.35 2.07 -18.53
C GLY A 623 9.12 1.87 -17.64
N SER A 624 8.64 0.63 -17.49
CA SER A 624 7.64 0.30 -16.47
C SER A 624 8.25 0.36 -15.08
N ILE A 625 7.41 0.54 -14.07
CA ILE A 625 7.82 0.80 -12.69
C ILE A 625 7.50 -0.41 -11.84
N TYR A 626 8.51 -0.85 -11.10
CA TYR A 626 8.38 -1.96 -10.17
C TYR A 626 8.34 -1.46 -8.74
N LEU A 627 7.28 -1.77 -8.00
CA LEU A 627 7.06 -1.31 -6.62
C LEU A 627 7.72 -2.26 -5.61
N LEU A 628 8.53 -1.73 -4.69
CA LEU A 628 9.25 -2.51 -3.68
C LEU A 628 8.69 -2.36 -2.27
N GLY A 629 8.11 -1.21 -1.95
CA GLY A 629 7.54 -0.98 -0.62
C GLY A 629 7.55 0.49 -0.24
N ARG A 630 7.68 0.76 1.05
CA ARG A 630 7.73 2.11 1.63
C ARG A 630 9.14 2.43 2.13
N LYS A 631 9.56 3.68 1.97
CA LYS A 631 10.79 4.19 2.60
C LYS A 631 10.59 4.48 4.09
N ASP A 632 9.36 4.82 4.46
CA ASP A 632 8.93 5.07 5.83
C ASP A 632 8.22 3.85 6.42
N ARG A 633 7.81 3.93 7.69
CA ARG A 633 7.17 2.83 8.43
C ARG A 633 5.67 2.73 8.16
N GLN A 634 5.25 3.10 6.95
CA GLN A 634 3.87 2.94 6.54
C GLN A 634 3.63 1.54 6.02
N VAL A 635 2.45 1.02 6.30
CA VAL A 635 2.02 -0.30 5.84
C VAL A 635 0.59 -0.21 5.33
N LYS A 636 0.29 -0.95 4.28
CA LYS A 636 -1.10 -1.18 3.86
C LYS A 636 -1.63 -2.44 4.53
N LEU A 637 -2.66 -2.27 5.34
CA LEU A 637 -3.38 -3.32 6.04
C LEU A 637 -4.83 -3.28 5.57
N ARG A 638 -5.30 -4.37 4.93
CA ARG A 638 -6.69 -4.50 4.45
C ARG A 638 -7.12 -3.34 3.51
N GLY A 639 -6.24 -2.94 2.59
CA GLY A 639 -6.48 -1.80 1.68
C GLY A 639 -6.42 -0.41 2.33
N GLN A 640 -6.16 -0.31 3.63
CA GLN A 640 -6.02 0.96 4.34
C GLN A 640 -4.56 1.26 4.70
N ARG A 641 -4.19 2.53 4.58
CA ARG A 641 -2.85 3.04 4.94
C ARG A 641 -2.76 3.20 6.46
N VAL A 642 -1.77 2.56 7.08
CA VAL A 642 -1.47 2.64 8.51
C VAL A 642 -0.06 3.19 8.69
N GLU A 643 0.08 4.15 9.60
CA GLU A 643 1.35 4.79 9.94
C GLU A 643 1.85 4.18 11.25
N LEU A 644 2.81 3.25 11.20
CA LEU A 644 3.20 2.50 12.40
C LEU A 644 3.83 3.38 13.48
N ASP A 645 4.54 4.44 13.10
CA ASP A 645 5.18 5.36 14.06
C ASP A 645 4.15 6.17 14.87
N ASP A 646 3.04 6.56 14.24
CA ASP A 646 1.93 7.18 14.97
C ASP A 646 1.26 6.19 15.91
N LEU A 647 0.98 4.99 15.40
CA LEU A 647 0.37 3.95 16.22
C LEU A 647 1.26 3.63 17.42
N GLU A 648 2.59 3.54 17.24
CA GLU A 648 3.56 3.42 18.32
C GLU A 648 3.41 4.53 19.37
N ALA A 649 3.30 5.80 18.94
CA ALA A 649 3.12 6.93 19.84
C ALA A 649 1.80 6.86 20.63
N ARG A 650 0.70 6.50 19.97
CA ARG A 650 -0.63 6.32 20.60
C ARG A 650 -0.65 5.18 21.59
N LEU A 651 -0.13 4.02 21.20
CA LEU A 651 -0.01 2.85 22.08
C LEU A 651 0.86 3.19 23.29
N LYS A 652 2.01 3.84 23.08
CA LYS A 652 2.88 4.27 24.19
C LYS A 652 2.16 5.17 25.19
N HIS A 653 1.37 6.13 24.71
CA HIS A 653 0.57 7.00 25.57
C HIS A 653 -0.55 6.24 26.30
N ALA A 654 -1.21 5.31 25.62
CA ALA A 654 -2.33 4.55 26.16
C ALA A 654 -1.89 3.52 27.23
N VAL A 655 -0.79 2.80 26.99
CA VAL A 655 -0.21 1.80 27.90
C VAL A 655 0.40 2.49 29.15
N ASP A 656 0.77 3.77 29.05
CA ASP A 656 1.16 4.63 30.19
C ASP A 656 2.31 4.07 31.03
N LEU A 657 3.42 3.77 30.35
CA LEU A 657 4.64 3.22 30.96
C LEU A 657 5.74 4.28 30.96
N PRO A 658 6.08 4.91 32.11
CA PRO A 658 7.00 6.06 32.17
C PRO A 658 8.41 5.78 31.65
N ARG A 659 8.85 4.52 31.70
CA ARG A 659 10.14 4.05 31.17
C ARG A 659 9.96 2.93 30.12
N GLY A 660 8.73 2.72 29.68
CA GLY A 660 8.40 1.67 28.74
C GLY A 660 8.67 2.06 27.30
N MET A 661 8.93 1.06 26.48
CA MET A 661 9.04 1.18 25.04
C MET A 661 7.91 0.38 24.40
N VAL A 662 7.27 0.97 23.39
CA VAL A 662 6.27 0.29 22.56
C VAL A 662 6.75 0.34 21.12
N VAL A 663 6.71 -0.80 20.43
CA VAL A 663 6.99 -0.95 19.01
C VAL A 663 5.75 -1.54 18.35
N ALA A 664 5.31 -0.99 17.22
CA ALA A 664 4.20 -1.52 16.46
C ALA A 664 4.73 -2.00 15.11
N ASP A 665 4.25 -3.15 14.66
CA ASP A 665 4.65 -3.70 13.37
C ASP A 665 3.56 -4.59 12.79
N VAL A 666 3.77 -5.06 11.57
CA VAL A 666 2.90 -6.04 10.92
C VAL A 666 3.66 -7.34 10.74
N ILE A 667 3.06 -8.43 11.21
CA ILE A 667 3.51 -9.79 10.90
C ILE A 667 2.69 -10.36 9.74
N ILE A 668 3.35 -11.18 8.93
CA ILE A 668 2.70 -11.95 7.86
C ILE A 668 2.67 -13.40 8.34
N LEU A 669 1.46 -13.95 8.43
CA LEU A 669 1.23 -15.34 8.82
C LEU A 669 1.48 -16.29 7.63
N PRO A 670 1.62 -17.61 7.85
CA PRO A 670 1.85 -18.58 6.77
C PRO A 670 0.79 -18.54 5.66
N ASP A 671 -0.45 -18.19 5.99
CA ASP A 671 -1.58 -18.00 5.07
C ASP A 671 -1.57 -16.62 4.35
N GLN A 672 -0.45 -15.89 4.41
CA GLN A 672 -0.28 -14.52 3.91
C GLN A 672 -1.15 -13.45 4.59
N THR A 673 -1.87 -13.79 5.66
CA THR A 673 -2.65 -12.80 6.42
C THR A 673 -1.71 -11.85 7.15
N LYS A 674 -1.93 -10.55 6.95
CA LYS A 674 -1.24 -9.48 7.68
C LYS A 674 -1.96 -9.22 9.01
N GLN A 675 -1.21 -9.23 10.11
CA GLN A 675 -1.71 -8.91 11.46
C GLN A 675 -0.91 -7.75 12.06
N LEU A 676 -1.62 -6.75 12.57
CA LEU A 676 -1.01 -5.66 13.32
C LEU A 676 -0.66 -6.15 14.72
N VAL A 677 0.57 -5.93 15.16
CA VAL A 677 1.06 -6.36 16.46
C VAL A 677 1.79 -5.23 17.17
N GLY A 678 1.86 -5.30 18.50
CA GLY A 678 2.75 -4.45 19.27
C GLY A 678 3.65 -5.25 20.20
N PHE A 679 4.78 -4.66 20.53
CA PHE A 679 5.78 -5.20 21.44
C PHE A 679 6.02 -4.18 22.55
N VAL A 680 5.90 -4.60 23.80
CA VAL A 680 5.95 -3.72 24.97
C VAL A 680 7.07 -4.15 25.88
N TYR A 681 8.00 -3.25 26.15
CA TYR A 681 9.06 -3.44 27.12
C TYR A 681 8.88 -2.47 28.28
N ASP A 682 8.95 -2.95 29.52
CA ASP A 682 9.08 -2.13 30.73
C ASP A 682 9.70 -2.99 31.84
N ASP A 683 10.61 -2.41 32.63
CA ASP A 683 11.32 -3.11 33.70
C ASP A 683 10.39 -3.74 34.76
N ARG A 684 9.16 -3.25 34.92
CA ARG A 684 8.16 -3.84 35.82
C ARG A 684 7.62 -5.17 35.28
N LEU A 685 7.45 -5.25 33.96
CA LEU A 685 6.91 -6.42 33.28
C LEU A 685 7.93 -7.57 33.18
N THR A 686 9.23 -7.25 33.24
CA THR A 686 10.32 -8.22 33.08
C THR A 686 10.82 -8.83 34.39
N LYS A 687 10.52 -8.21 35.54
CA LYS A 687 10.95 -8.67 36.89
C LYS A 687 10.47 -10.07 37.26
N HIS A 688 9.35 -10.53 36.70
CA HIS A 688 8.74 -11.82 37.02
C HIS A 688 9.24 -12.97 36.13
N SER A 689 10.13 -12.71 35.16
CA SER A 689 10.59 -13.66 34.14
C SER A 689 12.12 -13.70 33.99
N ALA A 690 12.85 -13.44 35.08
CA ALA A 690 14.32 -13.38 35.07
C ALA A 690 14.98 -14.71 34.61
N ALA A 691 14.33 -15.85 34.86
CA ALA A 691 14.80 -17.16 34.40
C ALA A 691 14.65 -17.35 32.87
N ASP A 692 13.54 -16.91 32.28
CA ASP A 692 13.27 -17.00 30.83
C ASP A 692 14.16 -16.03 30.03
N ALA A 693 14.44 -14.86 30.60
CA ALA A 693 15.37 -13.90 30.02
C ALA A 693 16.81 -14.47 29.97
N ALA A 694 17.21 -15.24 30.99
CA ALA A 694 18.50 -15.94 31.02
C ALA A 694 18.56 -17.12 30.03
N ALA A 695 17.41 -17.71 29.69
CA ALA A 695 17.28 -18.76 28.66
C ALA A 695 17.20 -18.21 27.22
N GLY A 696 17.23 -16.88 27.04
CA GLY A 696 17.27 -16.25 25.71
C GLY A 696 15.90 -16.05 25.04
N ALA A 697 14.80 -16.28 25.75
CA ALA A 697 13.45 -16.02 25.24
C ALA A 697 13.24 -14.52 24.96
N LEU A 698 12.55 -14.21 23.86
CA LEU A 698 12.29 -12.82 23.47
C LEU A 698 11.03 -12.23 24.13
N PHE A 699 10.01 -13.07 24.28
CA PHE A 699 8.71 -12.70 24.84
C PHE A 699 8.56 -13.28 26.25
N GLY A 700 8.03 -12.47 27.16
CA GLY A 700 7.61 -12.92 28.50
C GLY A 700 6.20 -13.48 28.46
N HIS A 701 5.77 -14.15 29.52
CA HIS A 701 4.38 -14.56 29.64
C HIS A 701 3.49 -13.34 29.98
N PRO A 702 2.30 -13.20 29.38
CA PRO A 702 1.39 -12.09 29.67
C PRO A 702 0.75 -12.27 31.05
N THR A 703 1.35 -11.62 32.04
CA THR A 703 0.90 -11.62 33.44
C THR A 703 -0.45 -10.93 33.60
N ALA A 704 -1.10 -11.12 34.77
CA ALA A 704 -2.33 -10.40 35.11
C ALA A 704 -2.14 -8.87 35.06
N GLU A 705 -0.97 -8.38 35.45
CA GLU A 705 -0.59 -6.96 35.35
C GLU A 705 -0.53 -6.49 33.89
N PHE A 706 0.13 -7.27 33.02
CA PHE A 706 0.19 -6.97 31.59
C PHE A 706 -1.20 -6.94 30.95
N GLN A 707 -2.06 -7.91 31.29
CA GLN A 707 -3.44 -7.98 30.82
C GLN A 707 -4.27 -6.77 31.29
N ALA A 708 -4.09 -6.30 32.53
CA ALA A 708 -4.75 -5.09 33.02
C ALA A 708 -4.32 -3.82 32.27
N ILE A 709 -3.03 -3.72 31.92
CA ILE A 709 -2.50 -2.63 31.09
C ILE A 709 -3.13 -2.68 29.69
N MET A 710 -3.23 -3.86 29.07
CA MET A 710 -3.86 -4.01 27.75
C MET A 710 -5.34 -3.60 27.76
N ARG A 711 -6.10 -3.95 28.79
CA ARG A 711 -7.50 -3.49 28.92
C ARG A 711 -7.60 -1.97 29.02
N THR A 712 -6.73 -1.35 29.82
CA THR A 712 -6.68 0.11 29.97
C THR A 712 -6.30 0.79 28.65
N MET A 713 -5.32 0.24 27.94
CA MET A 713 -4.92 0.71 26.61
C MET A 713 -6.09 0.67 25.63
N VAL A 714 -6.80 -0.46 25.55
CA VAL A 714 -7.97 -0.62 24.67
C VAL A 714 -9.05 0.39 25.03
N GLN A 715 -9.37 0.58 26.31
CA GLN A 715 -10.37 1.56 26.76
C GLN A 715 -10.01 3.00 26.33
N LYS A 716 -8.75 3.41 26.49
CA LYS A 716 -8.28 4.74 26.08
C LYS A 716 -8.30 4.92 24.55
N LEU A 717 -7.87 3.90 23.80
CA LEU A 717 -7.73 3.99 22.36
C LEU A 717 -9.05 3.87 21.61
N LYS A 718 -10.04 3.12 22.12
CA LYS A 718 -11.38 3.01 21.49
C LYS A 718 -12.06 4.37 21.24
N GLN A 719 -11.73 5.39 22.03
CA GLN A 719 -12.29 6.74 21.88
C GLN A 719 -11.65 7.56 20.75
N SER A 720 -10.45 7.19 20.30
CA SER A 720 -9.63 8.02 19.40
C SER A 720 -9.07 7.27 18.19
N LEU A 721 -9.10 5.94 18.18
CA LEU A 721 -8.54 5.08 17.16
C LEU A 721 -9.60 4.09 16.69
N SER A 722 -9.77 3.98 15.36
CA SER A 722 -10.57 2.89 14.80
C SER A 722 -9.97 1.55 15.21
N TRP A 723 -10.82 0.60 15.58
CA TRP A 723 -10.41 -0.76 15.90
C TRP A 723 -9.61 -1.45 14.78
N LEU A 724 -9.79 -1.02 13.52
CA LEU A 724 -9.02 -1.51 12.36
C LEU A 724 -7.52 -1.28 12.52
N PHE A 725 -7.14 -0.30 13.35
CA PHE A 725 -5.77 0.05 13.69
C PHE A 725 -5.39 -0.38 15.12
N MET A 726 -6.24 -1.15 15.80
CA MET A 726 -5.89 -1.77 17.07
C MET A 726 -4.99 -2.99 16.81
N PRO A 727 -3.87 -3.17 17.53
CA PRO A 727 -3.08 -4.38 17.42
C PRO A 727 -3.91 -5.62 17.79
N THR A 728 -3.77 -6.70 17.01
CA THR A 728 -4.37 -8.00 17.29
C THR A 728 -3.68 -8.68 18.47
N PHE A 729 -2.34 -8.55 18.53
CA PHE A 729 -1.51 -9.15 19.57
C PHE A 729 -0.56 -8.11 20.17
N MET A 730 -0.31 -8.23 21.47
CA MET A 730 0.66 -7.42 22.20
C MET A 730 1.62 -8.32 22.97
N PHE A 731 2.89 -8.27 22.61
CA PHE A 731 3.94 -9.14 23.17
C PHE A 731 4.75 -8.39 24.23
N PRO A 732 4.77 -8.83 25.50
CA PRO A 732 5.69 -8.28 26.48
C PRO A 732 7.11 -8.76 26.16
N LEU A 733 8.03 -7.83 26.00
CA LEU A 733 9.45 -8.10 25.71
C LEU A 733 10.22 -8.30 27.01
N LEU A 734 11.05 -9.33 27.06
CA LEU A 734 12.02 -9.53 28.16
C LEU A 734 13.23 -8.60 28.02
N TYR A 735 13.60 -8.27 26.78
CA TYR A 735 14.60 -7.26 26.44
C TYR A 735 14.31 -6.69 25.06
N VAL A 736 14.92 -5.55 24.76
CA VAL A 736 14.80 -4.90 23.46
C VAL A 736 15.89 -5.42 22.54
N PRO A 737 15.59 -6.22 21.50
CA PRO A 737 16.62 -6.67 20.58
C PRO A 737 17.11 -5.48 19.76
N LYS A 738 18.42 -5.34 19.62
CA LYS A 738 19.05 -4.27 18.85
C LYS A 738 19.93 -4.82 17.74
N THR A 739 19.97 -4.14 16.61
CA THR A 739 20.93 -4.36 15.53
C THR A 739 22.33 -3.92 15.97
N ARG A 740 23.36 -4.24 15.16
CA ARG A 740 24.74 -3.79 15.41
C ARG A 740 24.88 -2.25 15.48
N THR A 741 23.98 -1.52 14.81
CA THR A 741 23.94 -0.05 14.84
C THR A 741 23.19 0.52 16.05
N GLY A 742 22.79 -0.33 17.01
CA GLY A 742 22.05 0.08 18.21
C GLY A 742 20.57 0.42 17.98
N LYS A 743 20.06 0.26 16.75
CA LYS A 743 18.63 0.43 16.40
C LYS A 743 17.85 -0.80 16.82
N ILE A 744 16.53 -0.69 17.01
CA ILE A 744 15.67 -1.84 17.34
C ILE A 744 15.67 -2.85 16.18
N ASP A 745 15.91 -4.12 16.48
CA ASP A 745 15.85 -5.21 15.51
C ASP A 745 14.41 -5.71 15.30
N ARG A 746 13.68 -4.97 14.48
CA ARG A 746 12.28 -5.24 14.17
C ARG A 746 12.08 -6.49 13.32
N THR A 747 13.08 -6.86 12.51
CA THR A 747 13.02 -8.11 11.73
C THR A 747 13.01 -9.31 12.64
N ARG A 748 13.88 -9.33 13.66
CA ARG A 748 13.87 -10.38 14.69
C ARG A 748 12.55 -10.42 15.47
N LEU A 749 11.99 -9.26 15.84
CA LEU A 749 10.68 -9.19 16.50
C LEU A 749 9.57 -9.82 15.63
N ARG A 750 9.50 -9.44 14.36
CA ARG A 750 8.50 -9.97 13.41
C ARG A 750 8.64 -11.47 13.20
N GLN A 751 9.86 -11.96 12.97
CA GLN A 751 10.13 -13.39 12.76
C GLN A 751 9.77 -14.22 13.99
N ALA A 752 10.13 -13.75 15.18
CA ALA A 752 9.79 -14.42 16.44
C ALA A 752 8.27 -14.49 16.64
N ALA A 753 7.54 -13.39 16.43
CA ALA A 753 6.09 -13.37 16.59
C ALA A 753 5.37 -14.19 15.50
N ALA A 754 5.80 -14.10 14.24
CA ALA A 754 5.23 -14.87 13.13
C ALA A 754 5.52 -16.38 13.24
N GLY A 755 6.67 -16.75 13.83
CA GLY A 755 7.10 -18.14 14.00
C GLY A 755 6.41 -18.90 15.13
N LEU A 756 5.70 -18.21 16.03
CA LEU A 756 4.88 -18.88 17.05
C LEU A 756 3.72 -19.65 16.40
N ALA A 757 3.42 -20.83 16.95
CA ALA A 757 2.20 -21.54 16.59
C ALA A 757 0.96 -20.69 16.93
N GLN A 758 -0.13 -20.88 16.20
CA GLN A 758 -1.34 -20.07 16.40
C GLN A 758 -1.86 -20.13 17.84
N GLN A 759 -1.85 -21.31 18.47
CA GLN A 759 -2.27 -21.50 19.86
C GLN A 759 -1.41 -20.69 20.85
N ASP A 760 -0.08 -20.71 20.67
CA ASP A 760 0.85 -19.98 21.52
C ASP A 760 0.71 -18.45 21.34
N ARG A 761 0.32 -17.99 20.15
CA ARG A 761 0.06 -16.57 19.89
C ARG A 761 -1.18 -16.05 20.58
N LEU A 762 -2.23 -16.86 20.72
CA LEU A 762 -3.50 -16.42 21.29
C LEU A 762 -3.37 -15.95 22.74
N VAL A 763 -2.35 -16.44 23.45
CA VAL A 763 -2.02 -16.01 24.81
C VAL A 763 -1.68 -14.51 24.87
N TYR A 764 -1.20 -13.92 23.76
CA TYR A 764 -0.83 -12.50 23.63
C TYR A 764 -1.93 -11.62 23.02
N ALA A 765 -3.14 -12.16 22.82
CA ALA A 765 -4.20 -11.44 22.15
C ALA A 765 -4.69 -10.23 22.97
N VAL A 766 -5.00 -9.13 22.27
CA VAL A 766 -5.47 -7.90 22.91
C VAL A 766 -6.93 -8.07 23.34
N PRO A 767 -7.28 -7.87 24.62
CA PRO A 767 -8.65 -8.03 25.09
C PRO A 767 -9.54 -6.87 24.59
N LEU A 768 -10.22 -7.08 23.47
CA LEU A 768 -11.09 -6.08 22.83
C LEU A 768 -12.46 -5.91 23.52
N ASP A 769 -12.81 -6.77 24.46
CA ASP A 769 -14.12 -6.76 25.12
C ASP A 769 -14.28 -5.59 26.11
N GLU A 770 -15.52 -5.10 26.28
CA GLU A 770 -15.87 -4.17 27.36
C GLU A 770 -15.81 -4.88 28.71
N GLY A 771 -15.17 -4.24 29.70
CA GLY A 771 -15.04 -4.82 31.02
C GLY A 771 -16.38 -5.07 31.71
N GLY A 772 -16.42 -6.10 32.56
CA GLY A 772 -17.34 -6.15 33.69
C GLY A 772 -18.69 -6.84 33.45
N VAL A 773 -18.68 -8.10 33.05
CA VAL A 773 -19.67 -9.07 33.56
C VAL A 773 -18.86 -10.30 33.96
N GLY A 774 -19.10 -10.84 35.16
CA GLY A 774 -18.28 -11.89 35.76
C GLY A 774 -18.07 -13.09 34.85
N GLU A 775 -17.04 -13.90 35.17
CA GLU A 775 -16.76 -15.17 34.50
C GLU A 775 -17.95 -16.16 34.48
N ASP A 776 -19.06 -15.83 35.14
CA ASP A 776 -20.22 -16.69 35.40
C ASP A 776 -21.49 -16.45 34.54
N ASP A 777 -21.59 -15.44 33.67
CA ASP A 777 -22.91 -15.03 33.12
C ASP A 777 -23.27 -15.45 31.68
N VAL A 778 -22.64 -16.50 31.14
CA VAL A 778 -23.30 -17.29 30.07
C VAL A 778 -23.03 -18.78 30.33
N VAL A 779 -23.75 -19.34 31.29
CA VAL A 779 -23.96 -20.79 31.32
C VAL A 779 -24.78 -21.12 30.07
N VAL A 780 -24.10 -21.57 29.01
CA VAL A 780 -24.74 -22.16 27.82
C VAL A 780 -25.37 -23.49 28.26
N LYS A 781 -26.59 -23.43 28.78
CA LYS A 781 -27.41 -24.61 29.08
C LYS A 781 -28.51 -24.76 28.03
N GLY A 782 -28.54 -25.95 27.41
CA GLY A 782 -29.69 -26.47 26.67
C GLY A 782 -29.88 -25.90 25.26
N GLU A 783 -30.48 -24.71 25.14
CA GLU A 783 -31.05 -24.23 23.87
C GLU A 783 -30.06 -23.44 22.98
N TYR A 784 -28.99 -22.87 23.56
CA TYR A 784 -28.04 -22.05 22.79
C TYR A 784 -26.82 -22.82 22.27
N SER A 785 -26.63 -24.07 22.70
CA SER A 785 -25.44 -24.86 22.34
C SER A 785 -25.35 -25.10 20.83
N GLU A 786 -26.46 -25.48 20.19
CA GLU A 786 -26.48 -25.77 18.75
C GLU A 786 -26.17 -24.52 17.90
N LYS A 787 -26.71 -23.34 18.30
CA LYS A 787 -26.40 -22.07 17.63
C LYS A 787 -24.94 -21.64 17.85
N VAL A 788 -24.38 -21.87 19.03
CA VAL A 788 -22.96 -21.59 19.31
C VAL A 788 -22.06 -22.51 18.48
N ASP A 789 -22.37 -23.79 18.40
CA ASP A 789 -21.64 -24.75 17.58
C ASP A 789 -21.72 -24.39 16.09
N LEU A 790 -22.87 -23.88 15.64
CA LEU A 790 -23.04 -23.38 14.28
C LEU A 790 -22.18 -22.15 13.99
N VAL A 791 -22.14 -21.17 14.89
CA VAL A 791 -21.25 -20.01 14.73
C VAL A 791 -19.77 -20.43 14.77
N CYS A 792 -19.40 -21.36 15.65
CA CYS A 792 -18.06 -21.94 15.68
C CYS A 792 -17.71 -22.61 14.33
N LYS A 793 -18.66 -23.29 13.69
CA LYS A 793 -18.51 -23.86 12.35
C LYS A 793 -18.30 -22.79 11.29
N TRP A 794 -19.11 -21.72 11.27
CA TRP A 794 -18.90 -20.61 10.32
C TRP A 794 -17.51 -19.99 10.46
N TYR A 795 -17.05 -19.82 11.70
CA TYR A 795 -15.73 -19.27 11.98
C TYR A 795 -14.63 -20.21 11.51
N ALA A 796 -14.74 -21.51 11.82
CA ALA A 796 -13.76 -22.51 11.42
C ALA A 796 -13.62 -22.59 9.90
N GLU A 797 -14.74 -22.65 9.18
CA GLU A 797 -14.76 -22.68 7.72
C GLU A 797 -14.24 -21.39 7.09
N SER A 798 -14.61 -20.24 7.68
CA SER A 798 -14.17 -18.95 7.17
C SER A 798 -12.66 -18.72 7.37
N LEU A 799 -12.14 -19.12 8.54
CA LEU A 799 -10.73 -18.98 8.93
C LEU A 799 -9.82 -20.05 8.31
N ASP A 800 -10.39 -21.10 7.71
CA ASP A 800 -9.69 -22.31 7.26
C ASP A 800 -8.89 -22.96 8.40
N VAL A 801 -9.53 -23.13 9.55
CA VAL A 801 -8.94 -23.76 10.74
C VAL A 801 -9.77 -24.97 11.18
N ALA A 802 -9.13 -25.91 11.87
CA ALA A 802 -9.84 -27.04 12.46
C ALA A 802 -10.91 -26.55 13.46
N LEU A 803 -12.12 -27.10 13.39
CA LEU A 803 -13.25 -26.72 14.25
C LEU A 803 -12.89 -26.72 15.75
N GLY A 804 -12.08 -27.69 16.19
CA GLY A 804 -11.62 -27.79 17.58
C GLY A 804 -10.75 -26.61 18.08
N LEU A 805 -10.29 -25.73 17.19
CA LEU A 805 -9.57 -24.49 17.55
C LEU A 805 -10.52 -23.31 17.84
N VAL A 806 -11.78 -23.41 17.40
CA VAL A 806 -12.79 -22.38 17.61
C VAL A 806 -13.61 -22.73 18.84
N LEU A 807 -13.30 -22.09 19.96
CA LEU A 807 -14.04 -22.25 21.21
C LEU A 807 -15.19 -21.23 21.27
N PRO A 808 -16.23 -21.46 22.10
CA PRO A 808 -17.34 -20.53 22.26
C PRO A 808 -16.94 -19.08 22.60
N LYS A 809 -15.82 -18.90 23.31
CA LYS A 809 -15.26 -17.59 23.69
C LYS A 809 -14.09 -17.14 22.79
N SER A 810 -13.76 -17.89 21.74
CA SER A 810 -12.71 -17.49 20.80
C SER A 810 -13.12 -16.22 20.07
N ASN A 811 -12.26 -15.20 20.10
CA ASN A 811 -12.48 -13.99 19.32
C ASN A 811 -12.05 -14.23 17.87
N PHE A 812 -12.96 -13.95 16.93
CA PHE A 812 -12.75 -14.12 15.49
C PHE A 812 -11.45 -13.49 14.97
N PHE A 813 -11.17 -12.24 15.36
CA PHE A 813 -10.03 -11.49 14.87
C PHE A 813 -8.71 -12.02 15.45
N HIS A 814 -8.72 -12.53 16.69
CA HIS A 814 -7.55 -13.17 17.30
C HIS A 814 -7.17 -14.47 16.62
N LEU A 815 -8.16 -15.19 16.06
CA LEU A 815 -7.91 -16.40 15.30
C LEU A 815 -7.38 -16.13 13.87
N GLY A 816 -7.11 -14.87 13.51
CA GLY A 816 -6.65 -14.49 12.18
C GLY A 816 -7.77 -14.02 11.25
N GLY A 817 -8.95 -13.72 11.82
CA GLY A 817 -10.06 -13.10 11.12
C GLY A 817 -9.74 -11.67 10.71
N ASP A 818 -10.30 -11.27 9.58
CA ASP A 818 -10.27 -9.90 9.07
C ASP A 818 -11.63 -9.57 8.43
N SER A 819 -11.75 -8.40 7.80
CA SER A 819 -12.99 -8.00 7.13
C SER A 819 -13.39 -8.95 6.01
N ILE A 820 -12.43 -9.58 5.34
CA ILE A 820 -12.66 -10.52 4.23
C ILE A 820 -13.29 -11.79 4.79
N LYS A 821 -12.64 -12.42 5.76
CA LYS A 821 -13.13 -13.64 6.42
C LYS A 821 -14.47 -13.37 7.15
N ALA A 822 -14.68 -12.17 7.70
CA ALA A 822 -15.97 -11.80 8.28
C ALA A 822 -17.09 -11.76 7.23
N MET A 823 -16.84 -11.21 6.03
CA MET A 823 -17.80 -11.27 4.91
C MET A 823 -18.11 -12.71 4.48
N ARG A 824 -17.16 -13.63 4.62
CA ARG A 824 -17.43 -15.07 4.38
C ARG A 824 -18.37 -15.66 5.44
N ILE A 825 -18.20 -15.30 6.73
CA ILE A 825 -19.13 -15.71 7.79
C ILE A 825 -20.55 -15.23 7.50
N THR A 826 -20.72 -13.97 7.06
CA THR A 826 -22.06 -13.47 6.74
C THR A 826 -22.74 -14.25 5.61
N ARG A 827 -21.97 -14.76 4.64
CA ARG A 827 -22.50 -15.63 3.57
C ARG A 827 -22.90 -16.99 4.13
N LEU A 828 -22.02 -17.63 4.92
CA LEU A 828 -22.29 -18.91 5.58
C LEU A 828 -23.52 -18.83 6.50
N ALA A 829 -23.63 -17.75 7.28
CA ALA A 829 -24.78 -17.50 8.15
C ALA A 829 -26.08 -17.41 7.36
N LYS A 830 -26.04 -16.72 6.21
CA LYS A 830 -27.20 -16.57 5.32
C LYS A 830 -27.60 -17.88 4.66
N ASP A 831 -26.64 -18.70 4.25
CA ASP A 831 -26.89 -20.04 3.69
C ASP A 831 -27.59 -20.94 4.73
N ASP A 832 -27.29 -20.75 6.02
CA ASP A 832 -27.94 -21.42 7.15
C ASP A 832 -29.20 -20.68 7.66
N GLY A 833 -29.69 -19.66 6.96
CA GLY A 833 -30.95 -18.97 7.23
C GLY A 833 -30.89 -17.85 8.27
N PHE A 834 -29.71 -17.38 8.65
CA PHE A 834 -29.52 -16.28 9.60
C PHE A 834 -29.05 -15.00 8.91
N ASP A 835 -29.61 -13.87 9.34
CA ASP A 835 -29.12 -12.56 8.92
C ASP A 835 -28.09 -12.05 9.93
N VAL A 836 -26.81 -12.23 9.58
CA VAL A 836 -25.66 -11.77 10.35
C VAL A 836 -24.92 -10.75 9.51
N THR A 837 -24.78 -9.54 10.02
CA THR A 837 -24.04 -8.49 9.31
C THR A 837 -22.56 -8.51 9.68
N PHE A 838 -21.74 -7.84 8.88
CA PHE A 838 -20.34 -7.58 9.26
C PHE A 838 -20.26 -6.81 10.60
N ARG A 839 -21.19 -5.88 10.82
CA ARG A 839 -21.25 -5.07 12.05
C ARG A 839 -21.53 -5.94 13.28
N ASP A 840 -22.32 -6.99 13.12
CA ASP A 840 -22.64 -7.96 14.18
C ASP A 840 -21.41 -8.77 14.60
N ILE A 841 -20.71 -9.36 13.63
CA ILE A 841 -19.44 -10.10 13.89
C ILE A 841 -18.41 -9.14 14.50
N PHE A 842 -18.39 -7.91 14.02
CA PHE A 842 -17.49 -6.89 14.51
C PHE A 842 -17.77 -6.50 15.98
N ASN A 843 -19.03 -6.25 16.32
CA ASN A 843 -19.46 -5.88 17.66
C ASN A 843 -19.42 -7.07 18.65
N HIS A 844 -19.62 -8.28 18.13
CA HIS A 844 -19.73 -9.51 18.90
C HIS A 844 -18.85 -10.62 18.33
N PRO A 845 -17.52 -10.47 18.39
CA PRO A 845 -16.57 -11.35 17.69
C PRO A 845 -16.43 -12.74 18.32
N GLN A 846 -17.08 -13.02 19.43
CA GLN A 846 -17.08 -14.35 20.07
C GLN A 846 -18.35 -15.11 19.71
N PRO A 847 -18.28 -16.41 19.35
CA PRO A 847 -19.46 -17.20 19.02
C PRO A 847 -20.59 -17.09 20.05
N VAL A 848 -20.27 -17.17 21.34
CA VAL A 848 -21.24 -17.01 22.44
C VAL A 848 -21.92 -15.64 22.45
N ARG A 849 -21.18 -14.56 22.15
CA ARG A 849 -21.72 -13.19 22.12
C ARG A 849 -22.53 -12.94 20.86
N LEU A 850 -22.08 -13.45 19.72
CA LEU A 850 -22.81 -13.33 18.46
C LEU A 850 -24.16 -14.03 18.55
N VAL A 851 -24.21 -15.22 19.14
CA VAL A 851 -25.46 -15.92 19.39
C VAL A 851 -26.37 -15.10 20.32
N ALA A 852 -25.85 -14.70 21.48
CA ALA A 852 -26.65 -14.03 22.50
C ALA A 852 -27.26 -12.70 22.01
N ASN A 853 -26.47 -11.90 21.31
CA ASN A 853 -26.85 -10.53 20.95
C ASN A 853 -27.50 -10.40 19.57
N VAL A 854 -27.35 -11.39 18.69
CA VAL A 854 -27.77 -11.28 17.28
C VAL A 854 -28.76 -12.39 16.94
N LEU A 855 -28.34 -13.65 17.10
CA LEU A 855 -29.15 -14.81 16.67
C LEU A 855 -30.32 -15.14 17.62
N VAL A 856 -30.32 -14.58 18.83
CA VAL A 856 -31.38 -14.78 19.83
C VAL A 856 -32.20 -13.50 20.00
N ALA A 857 -31.55 -12.36 20.21
CA ALA A 857 -32.24 -11.07 20.36
C ALA A 857 -33.02 -10.65 19.09
N GLY A 858 -32.54 -11.01 17.89
CA GLY A 858 -33.21 -10.72 16.62
C GLY A 858 -34.48 -11.56 16.34
N SER A 859 -34.71 -12.64 17.10
CA SER A 859 -35.86 -13.54 16.88
C SER A 859 -37.19 -13.02 17.48
N GLY A 860 -37.17 -11.88 18.19
CA GLY A 860 -38.32 -11.36 18.95
C GLY A 860 -39.19 -10.29 18.26
N ALA A 861 -38.88 -9.86 17.04
CA ALA A 861 -39.58 -8.74 16.39
C ALA A 861 -40.52 -9.14 15.23
N GLY A 862 -40.91 -10.42 15.16
CA GLY A 862 -41.76 -10.99 14.10
C GLY A 862 -43.09 -11.59 14.58
N GLY A 863 -43.62 -11.14 15.73
CA GLY A 863 -44.91 -11.60 16.24
C GLY A 863 -46.07 -10.79 15.66
N GLU A 864 -46.88 -11.45 14.82
CA GLU A 864 -48.16 -10.95 14.30
C GLU A 864 -48.98 -10.23 15.37
N MET A 865 -49.38 -8.99 15.08
CA MET A 865 -50.46 -8.32 15.82
C MET A 865 -51.78 -9.06 15.55
N MET A 866 -52.07 -10.08 16.35
CA MET A 866 -53.44 -10.52 16.56
C MET A 866 -54.16 -9.44 17.39
N THR A 867 -55.02 -8.70 16.71
CA THR A 867 -56.02 -7.83 17.32
C THR A 867 -56.93 -8.65 18.23
N THR A 868 -56.88 -8.39 19.53
CA THR A 868 -58.02 -8.64 20.42
C THR A 868 -58.46 -7.32 21.04
N THR A 869 -59.66 -6.92 20.60
CA THR A 869 -60.52 -5.92 21.24
C THR A 869 -60.80 -6.30 22.69
N GLU A 870 -60.53 -5.40 23.64
CA GLU A 870 -61.48 -4.84 24.63
C GLU A 870 -60.73 -4.14 25.77
N GLY A 871 -61.36 -3.08 26.29
CA GLY A 871 -60.82 -2.09 27.24
C GLY A 871 -60.19 -2.66 28.51
N THR A 872 -59.44 -1.90 29.30
CA THR A 872 -59.96 -0.77 30.08
C THR A 872 -58.78 0.02 30.67
N THR A 873 -59.02 1.31 30.89
CA THR A 873 -58.16 2.37 31.43
C THR A 873 -57.54 2.13 32.82
N VAL A 874 -56.25 2.49 32.98
CA VAL A 874 -55.61 3.45 33.95
C VAL A 874 -55.72 3.12 35.46
N PRO A 875 -54.72 3.42 36.34
CA PRO A 875 -53.62 4.40 36.18
C PRO A 875 -52.20 3.87 36.03
#